data_AF-A0A5C6XIZ8-F1
#
_entry.id   AF-A0A5C6XIZ8-F1
#
_cell.length_a   1.000
_cell.length_b   1.000
_cell.length_c   1.000
_cell.angle_alpha   90.00
_cell.angle_beta   90.00
_cell.angle_gamma   90.00
#
_symmetry.space_group_name_H-M   'P 1'
#
loop_
_entity.id
_entity.type
_entity.pdbx_description
1 polymer ?
#
loop_
_entity_poly.entity_id
_entity_poly.type
_entity_poly.pdbx_seq_one_letter_code
_entity_poly.pdbx_strand_id
1 'polypeptide(L)'
;MRRLIGSMVLSAMVVVLGAGCGSENTDDARHGRGDVGGEEDVLDAPDGGMPDGGGSDAGGDGGDVDDSGNDPQRPGGLVAEVWSDEPLAIDDARRDAARQAYQALDKDTLADGFDPDAFYAVFHEFALTHFGPVNQPLLEARTGDAVNFVESGAWHYASRSSATVAFETTRPVIGWVEYGSSPEALDERTEASTRPTFLQMHHLRELPADTTIYFRWVGRDATGETIASVVQELTTADPAPAEALIELPGTLEGPPYRLDQSGATYLLTEDLSGAQSAVVQIVASDITLDLGGHTITYGEGSIPSIDAGHAEQAASGVWARSNEVSGVRVLNGRIIEGGVGNSGASSSGGLHAVYLSGVSDVELAGLDIAYQAAQIHAVHLRYPQGQVQVHHNRFKDRGYVITNRHGSGGGRPLQISDTSQNHAQPNAYALHHNLVLRTRQNGLRQANTITDNEIYVDSWSTNSFAIQPHSAPDTVAGEVLRNKIFMSGYHSIAVSWAHLDLEVAQNLVQMEGVSTESRRYFESWGDMDSLNGFRITNYGGGGQVRHNLAYRDNLIVGRARGGGIMRGTELFSDATITETHCDSNLIDIRALDEVTLDAAPVVTQGVHDTRPDHEPTYYIDNHLRSNVALVRFGDSYGRGNRHTFINPRFEKVGDHPEFATFIFDGGYESYDHLLIDPVFEGGAAVDDVWWRRTSKRSYYSVAYTLSVEGDAGSPVQIDDVDGERVFEGQLDDGGRLEVVLEQMTIRPAEWEEGAGGAVGQVRDHQKIMHTPHRVRVGEEVQEVTMDSRKNAMF
;
A
#
# COMPACT_ATOMS: atom_id res chain seq x y z
N MET A 1 -72.98 7.69 22.53
CA MET A 1 -73.40 7.11 23.83
C MET A 1 -72.21 6.34 24.41
N ARG A 2 -71.98 6.50 25.72
CA ARG A 2 -70.80 6.09 26.50
C ARG A 2 -70.44 4.60 26.43
N ARG A 3 -69.13 4.28 26.39
CA ARG A 3 -68.30 3.58 27.41
C ARG A 3 -67.02 3.05 26.72
N LEU A 4 -65.79 3.40 27.09
CA LEU A 4 -64.98 3.32 28.33
C LEU A 4 -63.97 2.15 28.29
N ILE A 5 -62.70 2.54 28.08
CA ILE A 5 -61.42 2.16 28.75
C ILE A 5 -60.98 0.69 28.80
N GLY A 6 -59.74 0.45 28.34
CA GLY A 6 -58.85 -0.62 28.77
C GLY A 6 -57.41 -0.37 28.30
N SER A 7 -56.52 -0.06 29.24
CA SER A 7 -55.10 0.32 29.09
C SER A 7 -54.18 -0.87 28.79
N MET A 8 -53.11 -0.67 28.02
CA MET A 8 -51.83 -1.35 28.28
C MET A 8 -50.62 -0.60 27.68
N VAL A 9 -49.58 -0.54 28.50
CA VAL A 9 -48.32 0.19 28.40
C VAL A 9 -47.37 -0.49 27.40
N LEU A 10 -46.71 0.28 26.54
CA LEU A 10 -45.57 -0.18 25.73
C LEU A 10 -44.40 0.81 25.89
N SER A 11 -43.30 0.32 26.47
CA SER A 11 -42.01 1.02 26.52
C SER A 11 -41.39 1.01 25.13
N ALA A 12 -41.17 2.20 24.56
CA ALA A 12 -40.41 2.38 23.33
C ALA A 12 -38.92 2.57 23.66
N MET A 13 -38.10 1.65 23.19
CA MET A 13 -36.64 1.73 23.22
C MET A 13 -36.20 2.57 22.02
N VAL A 14 -35.52 3.68 22.30
CA VAL A 14 -34.97 4.61 21.29
C VAL A 14 -33.70 4.01 20.70
N VAL A 15 -33.74 3.67 19.42
CA VAL A 15 -32.55 3.35 18.61
C VAL A 15 -32.06 4.66 17.99
N VAL A 16 -30.88 5.10 18.40
CA VAL A 16 -30.15 6.21 17.80
C VAL A 16 -29.41 5.68 16.58
N LEU A 17 -29.88 6.05 15.38
CA LEU A 17 -29.17 5.84 14.12
C LEU A 17 -28.19 7.01 13.93
N GLY A 18 -26.88 6.70 13.95
CA GLY A 18 -25.83 7.63 13.55
C GLY A 18 -25.89 7.90 12.05
N ALA A 19 -26.23 9.14 11.70
CA ALA A 19 -26.30 9.62 10.32
C ALA A 19 -24.88 9.85 9.77
N GLY A 20 -24.63 9.28 8.59
CA GLY A 20 -23.52 9.68 7.73
C GLY A 20 -23.78 11.06 7.15
N CYS A 21 -22.77 11.91 7.19
CA CYS A 21 -22.82 13.25 6.61
C CYS A 21 -22.69 13.17 5.08
N GLY A 22 -23.82 13.18 4.39
CA GLY A 22 -23.95 13.78 3.07
C GLY A 22 -24.18 15.28 3.23
N SER A 23 -23.45 16.08 2.46
CA SER A 23 -23.54 17.54 2.45
C SER A 23 -24.78 18.02 1.68
N GLU A 24 -25.62 18.84 2.32
CA GLU A 24 -26.50 19.78 1.64
C GLU A 24 -26.23 21.20 2.15
N ASN A 25 -25.95 22.11 1.21
CA ASN A 25 -25.79 23.55 1.42
C ASN A 25 -27.14 24.20 1.74
N THR A 26 -27.15 25.12 2.72
CA THR A 26 -27.82 26.43 2.61
C THR A 26 -27.27 27.40 3.66
N ASP A 27 -27.07 28.66 3.23
CA ASP A 27 -26.74 29.86 3.98
C ASP A 27 -27.58 30.05 5.27
N ASP A 28 -26.98 30.59 6.34
CA ASP A 28 -27.22 31.98 6.77
C ASP A 28 -26.40 32.39 8.00
N ALA A 29 -26.06 33.68 8.06
CA ALA A 29 -25.17 34.34 9.00
C ALA A 29 -25.67 34.45 10.46
N ARG A 30 -24.74 34.59 11.42
CA ARG A 30 -24.61 35.74 12.37
C ARG A 30 -23.65 35.50 13.55
N HIS A 31 -22.74 36.47 13.70
CA HIS A 31 -22.21 37.10 14.93
C HIS A 31 -21.97 36.30 16.23
N GLY A 32 -20.74 36.42 16.74
CA GLY A 32 -20.46 36.31 18.18
C GLY A 32 -18.99 36.50 18.52
N ARG A 33 -18.61 37.74 18.90
CA ARG A 33 -17.31 38.07 19.53
C ARG A 33 -17.15 37.34 20.87
N GLY A 34 -15.92 36.99 21.23
CA GLY A 34 -15.54 36.52 22.55
C GLY A 34 -14.03 36.63 22.76
N ASP A 35 -13.66 37.63 23.55
CA ASP A 35 -12.31 38.13 23.86
C ASP A 35 -11.53 37.27 24.89
N VAL A 36 -10.21 37.28 24.69
CA VAL A 36 -9.03 37.35 25.61
C VAL A 36 -9.03 36.71 27.01
N GLY A 37 -7.89 36.07 27.30
CA GLY A 37 -7.16 36.08 28.59
C GLY A 37 -6.62 34.70 28.96
N GLY A 38 -5.35 34.49 29.32
CA GLY A 38 -4.19 35.36 29.52
C GLY A 38 -3.03 34.50 30.09
N GLU A 39 -1.80 34.90 29.77
CA GLU A 39 -0.53 34.93 30.54
C GLU A 39 -0.17 33.79 31.53
N GLU A 40 0.99 33.12 31.29
CA GLU A 40 2.28 33.19 32.06
C GLU A 40 2.25 32.34 33.36
N ASP A 41 3.21 31.47 33.72
CA ASP A 41 4.66 31.65 33.90
C ASP A 41 5.25 30.26 34.37
N VAL A 42 6.41 29.76 33.89
CA VAL A 42 7.76 29.76 34.53
C VAL A 42 8.18 28.51 35.35
N LEU A 43 9.28 27.88 34.88
CA LEU A 43 10.35 27.10 35.58
C LEU A 43 9.96 25.75 36.25
N ASP A 44 10.78 24.69 36.32
CA ASP A 44 12.23 24.53 36.34
C ASP A 44 12.59 23.06 35.99
N ALA A 45 13.77 22.83 35.39
CA ALA A 45 14.42 21.52 35.32
C ALA A 45 15.15 21.20 36.66
N PRO A 46 15.63 19.95 36.88
CA PRO A 46 17.02 19.69 36.51
C PRO A 46 17.34 18.24 36.06
N ASP A 47 18.19 18.18 35.04
CA ASP A 47 19.54 17.59 35.02
C ASP A 47 19.80 16.16 35.55
N GLY A 48 20.52 15.37 34.75
CA GLY A 48 21.23 14.19 35.26
C GLY A 48 21.58 13.07 34.26
N GLY A 49 22.69 13.23 33.54
CA GLY A 49 23.72 12.18 33.51
C GLY A 49 23.83 11.25 32.30
N MET A 50 24.71 11.63 31.36
CA MET A 50 25.51 10.73 30.50
C MET A 50 26.59 10.00 31.32
N PRO A 51 27.16 8.90 30.78
CA PRO A 51 28.51 9.07 30.23
C PRO A 51 28.75 8.36 28.88
N ASP A 52 29.57 9.04 28.06
CA ASP A 52 30.65 8.59 27.17
C ASP A 52 30.92 7.06 27.07
N GLY A 53 31.33 6.48 25.95
CA GLY A 53 31.93 6.99 24.72
C GLY A 53 32.75 5.86 24.07
N GLY A 54 33.08 5.99 22.78
CA GLY A 54 34.01 5.07 22.12
C GLY A 54 33.85 5.02 20.61
N GLY A 55 34.57 5.91 19.91
CA GLY A 55 34.59 5.99 18.45
C GLY A 55 35.54 5.00 17.77
N SER A 56 35.48 4.95 16.44
CA SER A 56 36.61 5.25 15.55
C SER A 56 36.24 4.96 14.09
N ASP A 57 36.84 5.78 13.23
CA ASP A 57 36.56 5.98 11.82
C ASP A 57 37.03 4.86 10.87
N ALA A 58 36.36 4.90 9.72
CA ALA A 58 36.76 4.58 8.35
C ALA A 58 38.25 4.32 8.04
N GLY A 59 38.46 3.34 7.15
CA GLY A 59 39.67 3.20 6.32
C GLY A 59 39.65 1.90 5.53
N GLY A 60 39.35 1.98 4.23
CA GLY A 60 39.30 0.83 3.33
C GLY A 60 40.67 0.34 2.87
N ASP A 61 40.69 -0.84 2.24
CA ASP A 61 41.57 -1.12 1.12
C ASP A 61 41.03 -2.29 0.29
N GLY A 62 41.29 -2.24 -1.02
CA GLY A 62 40.86 -3.24 -1.99
C GLY A 62 41.57 -4.58 -1.80
N GLY A 63 40.84 -5.66 -2.05
CA GLY A 63 41.35 -7.03 -2.07
C GLY A 63 40.65 -7.83 -3.16
N ASP A 64 41.45 -8.53 -3.95
CA ASP A 64 41.12 -9.25 -5.17
C ASP A 64 39.93 -10.22 -5.06
N VAL A 65 39.17 -10.30 -6.15
CA VAL A 65 38.10 -11.28 -6.38
C VAL A 65 38.73 -12.66 -6.52
N ASP A 66 38.61 -13.48 -5.47
CA ASP A 66 38.91 -14.92 -5.51
C ASP A 66 37.69 -15.66 -6.08
N ASP A 67 37.83 -16.13 -7.31
CA ASP A 67 36.89 -16.97 -8.08
C ASP A 67 37.02 -18.46 -7.66
N SER A 68 36.90 -18.72 -6.36
CA SER A 68 36.83 -20.09 -5.85
C SER A 68 35.68 -20.25 -4.86
N GLY A 69 34.60 -20.87 -5.34
CA GLY A 69 33.41 -21.16 -4.57
C GLY A 69 33.71 -21.93 -3.28
N ASN A 70 33.56 -21.25 -2.15
CA ASN A 70 33.14 -21.80 -0.86
C ASN A 70 33.07 -20.65 0.14
N ASP A 71 32.00 -19.85 0.06
CA ASP A 71 31.57 -19.03 1.19
C ASP A 71 30.57 -19.85 2.03
N PRO A 72 30.94 -20.28 3.25
CA PRO A 72 30.08 -21.09 4.11
C PRO A 72 28.91 -20.31 4.74
N GLN A 73 28.73 -19.02 4.39
CA GLN A 73 27.58 -18.22 4.80
C GLN A 73 26.51 -18.02 3.70
N ARG A 74 26.64 -18.67 2.53
CA ARG A 74 25.60 -18.65 1.49
C ARG A 74 24.44 -19.59 1.84
N PRO A 75 23.18 -19.11 2.01
CA PRO A 75 22.02 -19.97 2.12
C PRO A 75 21.65 -20.49 0.71
N GLY A 76 22.23 -21.62 0.32
CA GLY A 76 21.88 -22.34 -0.94
C GLY A 76 22.72 -21.92 -2.14
N GLY A 77 23.49 -22.88 -2.69
CA GLY A 77 24.27 -22.70 -3.91
C GLY A 77 23.48 -23.06 -5.17
N LEU A 78 23.92 -22.52 -6.32
CA LEU A 78 23.50 -22.98 -7.64
C LEU A 78 23.59 -24.51 -7.72
N VAL A 79 22.46 -25.19 -7.88
CA VAL A 79 22.44 -26.64 -8.03
C VAL A 79 22.52 -26.95 -9.52
N ALA A 80 23.68 -27.41 -9.98
CA ALA A 80 23.96 -27.72 -11.39
C ALA A 80 23.03 -28.79 -12.00
N GLU A 81 22.24 -29.49 -11.17
CA GLU A 81 21.35 -30.58 -11.57
C GLU A 81 19.86 -30.20 -11.62
N VAL A 82 19.50 -28.93 -11.40
CA VAL A 82 18.09 -28.52 -11.51
C VAL A 82 17.81 -28.08 -12.94
N TRP A 83 16.96 -28.86 -13.61
CA TRP A 83 16.48 -28.73 -14.99
C TRP A 83 16.38 -27.26 -15.47
N SER A 84 17.25 -26.89 -16.42
CA SER A 84 17.08 -25.65 -17.18
C SER A 84 15.96 -25.84 -18.19
N ASP A 85 14.80 -25.24 -17.94
CA ASP A 85 13.78 -25.04 -18.97
C ASP A 85 14.06 -23.74 -19.74
N GLU A 86 13.47 -23.61 -20.92
CA GLU A 86 13.53 -22.38 -21.70
C GLU A 86 12.98 -21.18 -20.88
N PRO A 87 13.57 -19.97 -21.03
CA PRO A 87 13.07 -18.76 -20.39
C PRO A 87 11.58 -18.55 -20.67
N LEU A 88 10.90 -17.82 -19.78
CA LEU A 88 9.51 -17.42 -20.00
C LEU A 88 9.45 -16.39 -21.14
N ALA A 89 9.33 -16.88 -22.38
CA ALA A 89 9.20 -16.05 -23.56
C ALA A 89 7.85 -15.33 -23.55
N ILE A 90 7.87 -14.05 -23.18
CA ILE A 90 6.73 -13.13 -23.31
C ILE A 90 7.06 -12.16 -24.44
N ASP A 91 6.47 -12.39 -25.61
CA ASP A 91 6.58 -11.47 -26.73
C ASP A 91 5.52 -10.35 -26.66
N ASP A 92 5.71 -9.32 -27.48
CA ASP A 92 4.82 -8.17 -27.53
C ASP A 92 3.40 -8.56 -28.00
N ALA A 93 3.28 -9.57 -28.87
CA ALA A 93 1.98 -10.02 -29.38
C ALA A 93 1.13 -10.66 -28.28
N ARG A 94 1.74 -11.50 -27.43
CA ARG A 94 1.09 -12.09 -26.25
C ARG A 94 0.73 -11.02 -25.24
N ARG A 95 1.62 -10.06 -24.97
CA ARG A 95 1.35 -8.93 -24.07
C ARG A 95 0.17 -8.10 -24.56
N ASP A 96 0.13 -7.77 -25.84
CA ASP A 96 -0.97 -7.02 -26.44
C ASP A 96 -2.29 -7.78 -26.42
N ALA A 97 -2.28 -9.08 -26.71
CA ALA A 97 -3.47 -9.93 -26.63
C ALA A 97 -4.02 -10.01 -25.19
N ALA A 98 -3.15 -10.23 -24.21
CA ALA A 98 -3.51 -10.26 -22.80
C ALA A 98 -4.12 -8.92 -22.33
N ARG A 99 -3.50 -7.80 -22.73
CA ARG A 99 -4.02 -6.46 -22.48
C ARG A 99 -5.39 -6.26 -23.10
N GLN A 100 -5.58 -6.59 -24.37
CA GLN A 100 -6.86 -6.42 -25.06
C GLN A 100 -7.98 -7.26 -24.45
N ALA A 101 -7.67 -8.51 -24.06
CA ALA A 101 -8.63 -9.38 -23.39
C ALA A 101 -9.05 -8.81 -22.02
N TYR A 102 -8.09 -8.34 -21.23
CA TYR A 102 -8.34 -7.68 -19.95
C TYR A 102 -9.08 -6.34 -20.11
N GLN A 103 -8.72 -5.61 -21.17
CA GLN A 103 -9.47 -4.57 -21.88
C GLN A 103 -10.96 -4.85 -21.88
N ALA A 104 -11.31 -5.88 -22.65
CA ALA A 104 -12.66 -6.22 -23.06
C ALA A 104 -13.59 -6.71 -21.94
N LEU A 105 -13.07 -6.94 -20.73
CA LEU A 105 -13.89 -7.34 -19.59
C LEU A 105 -14.96 -6.28 -19.30
N ASP A 106 -16.22 -6.73 -19.32
CA ASP A 106 -17.40 -5.89 -19.22
C ASP A 106 -18.43 -6.50 -18.28
N LYS A 107 -18.92 -5.69 -17.34
CA LYS A 107 -19.82 -6.14 -16.27
C LYS A 107 -21.15 -6.67 -16.81
N ASP A 108 -21.67 -6.11 -17.90
CA ASP A 108 -22.97 -6.49 -18.46
C ASP A 108 -22.82 -7.84 -19.17
N THR A 109 -21.72 -8.04 -19.90
CA THR A 109 -21.38 -9.34 -20.51
C THR A 109 -21.16 -10.43 -19.45
N LEU A 110 -20.49 -10.10 -18.35
CA LEU A 110 -20.28 -11.04 -17.24
C LEU A 110 -21.58 -11.38 -16.51
N ALA A 111 -22.54 -10.45 -16.43
CA ALA A 111 -23.83 -10.70 -15.80
C ALA A 111 -24.65 -11.78 -16.54
N ASP A 112 -24.48 -11.92 -17.85
CA ASP A 112 -25.20 -12.88 -18.69
C ASP A 112 -24.63 -14.32 -18.64
N GLY A 113 -23.39 -14.50 -18.13
CA GLY A 113 -22.70 -15.79 -18.14
C GLY A 113 -21.34 -15.78 -17.44
N PHE A 114 -21.35 -15.59 -16.11
CA PHE A 114 -20.13 -15.50 -15.32
C PHE A 114 -19.51 -16.88 -15.01
N ASP A 115 -18.27 -17.08 -15.46
CA ASP A 115 -17.39 -18.17 -15.07
C ASP A 115 -16.20 -17.57 -14.27
N PRO A 116 -16.11 -17.85 -12.94
CA PRO A 116 -15.04 -17.30 -12.10
C PRO A 116 -13.62 -17.68 -12.54
N ASP A 117 -13.42 -18.89 -13.07
CA ASP A 117 -12.08 -19.38 -13.41
C ASP A 117 -11.64 -18.83 -14.78
N ALA A 118 -12.55 -18.79 -15.77
CA ALA A 118 -12.28 -18.15 -17.05
C ALA A 118 -12.01 -16.65 -16.88
N PHE A 119 -12.77 -15.98 -16.01
CA PHE A 119 -12.57 -14.59 -15.65
C PHE A 119 -11.20 -14.35 -14.99
N TYR A 120 -10.86 -15.13 -13.97
CA TYR A 120 -9.57 -15.03 -13.31
C TYR A 120 -8.41 -15.28 -14.29
N ALA A 121 -8.55 -16.22 -15.23
CA ALA A 121 -7.53 -16.53 -16.22
C ALA A 121 -7.15 -15.31 -17.09
N VAL A 122 -8.12 -14.43 -17.41
CA VAL A 122 -7.84 -13.19 -18.16
C VAL A 122 -6.94 -12.25 -17.37
N PHE A 123 -7.23 -12.02 -16.08
CA PHE A 123 -6.36 -11.20 -15.23
C PHE A 123 -5.00 -11.88 -14.99
N HIS A 124 -4.99 -13.20 -14.78
CA HIS A 124 -3.78 -13.97 -14.56
C HIS A 124 -2.79 -13.80 -15.72
N GLU A 125 -3.29 -13.90 -16.95
CA GLU A 125 -2.50 -13.73 -18.17
C GLU A 125 -2.02 -12.27 -18.34
N PHE A 126 -2.86 -11.28 -18.01
CA PHE A 126 -2.43 -9.87 -17.97
C PHE A 126 -1.28 -9.66 -16.98
N ALA A 127 -1.44 -10.15 -15.75
CA ALA A 127 -0.44 -10.01 -14.70
C ALA A 127 0.87 -10.71 -15.05
N LEU A 128 0.81 -11.92 -15.61
CA LEU A 128 1.97 -12.68 -16.09
C LEU A 128 2.78 -11.90 -17.14
N THR A 129 2.10 -11.15 -18.01
CA THR A 129 2.73 -10.48 -19.16
C THR A 129 3.14 -9.03 -18.91
N HIS A 130 2.63 -8.39 -17.84
CA HIS A 130 2.85 -6.97 -17.57
C HIS A 130 3.57 -6.69 -16.25
N PHE A 131 3.39 -7.51 -15.22
CA PHE A 131 4.03 -7.31 -13.92
C PHE A 131 5.36 -8.05 -13.82
N GLY A 132 6.23 -7.54 -12.95
CA GLY A 132 7.55 -8.12 -12.67
C GLY A 132 8.70 -7.45 -13.41
N PRO A 133 9.95 -7.80 -13.03
CA PRO A 133 11.17 -7.10 -13.44
C PRO A 133 11.47 -7.19 -14.93
N VAL A 134 11.07 -8.29 -15.60
CA VAL A 134 11.31 -8.49 -17.05
C VAL A 134 10.77 -7.35 -17.90
N ASN A 135 9.70 -6.70 -17.46
CA ASN A 135 9.06 -5.63 -18.20
C ASN A 135 9.39 -4.24 -17.63
N GLN A 136 10.27 -4.14 -16.62
CA GLN A 136 10.55 -2.93 -15.85
C GLN A 136 12.02 -2.89 -15.37
N PRO A 137 12.93 -2.23 -16.11
CA PRO A 137 14.36 -2.20 -15.78
C PRO A 137 14.70 -1.65 -14.39
N LEU A 138 13.88 -0.72 -13.86
CA LEU A 138 14.07 -0.20 -12.50
C LEU A 138 13.75 -1.24 -11.42
N LEU A 139 12.76 -2.10 -11.66
CA LEU A 139 12.48 -3.22 -10.75
C LEU A 139 13.63 -4.21 -10.79
N GLU A 140 14.12 -4.53 -11.99
CA GLU A 140 15.29 -5.40 -12.16
C GLU A 140 16.49 -4.87 -11.36
N ALA A 141 16.83 -3.59 -11.51
CA ALA A 141 17.91 -2.94 -10.76
C ALA A 141 17.69 -2.96 -9.24
N ARG A 142 16.44 -2.83 -8.77
CA ARG A 142 16.10 -2.86 -7.33
C ARG A 142 16.15 -4.27 -6.75
N THR A 143 15.79 -5.29 -7.52
CA THR A 143 15.80 -6.69 -7.09
C THR A 143 17.17 -7.36 -7.18
N GLY A 144 18.14 -6.68 -7.82
CA GLY A 144 19.49 -7.18 -8.03
C GLY A 144 19.59 -8.18 -9.20
N ASP A 145 20.83 -8.53 -9.55
CA ASP A 145 21.13 -9.36 -10.72
C ASP A 145 20.95 -10.86 -10.46
N ALA A 146 20.94 -11.29 -9.20
CA ALA A 146 20.85 -12.69 -8.80
C ALA A 146 19.59 -12.98 -7.98
N VAL A 147 18.99 -14.13 -8.24
CA VAL A 147 17.88 -14.67 -7.45
C VAL A 147 18.46 -15.31 -6.19
N ASN A 148 17.98 -14.91 -5.01
CA ASN A 148 18.36 -15.51 -3.73
C ASN A 148 17.12 -15.76 -2.88
N PHE A 149 17.20 -16.73 -1.96
CA PHE A 149 16.17 -16.90 -0.94
C PHE A 149 16.28 -15.80 0.13
N VAL A 150 15.13 -15.33 0.62
CA VAL A 150 15.05 -14.37 1.72
C VAL A 150 14.70 -15.14 3.00
N GLU A 151 15.57 -15.10 3.99
CA GLU A 151 15.45 -15.89 5.22
C GLU A 151 14.17 -15.61 5.99
N SER A 152 13.74 -14.33 6.09
CA SER A 152 12.54 -13.94 6.83
C SER A 152 11.23 -14.48 6.24
N GLY A 153 11.22 -14.85 4.95
CA GLY A 153 10.05 -15.42 4.29
C GLY A 153 9.99 -16.95 4.32
N ALA A 154 10.95 -17.60 4.95
CA ALA A 154 10.93 -19.04 5.17
C ALA A 154 9.93 -19.41 6.28
N TRP A 155 8.98 -20.28 5.96
CA TRP A 155 8.04 -20.80 6.95
C TRP A 155 7.57 -22.20 6.59
N HIS A 156 7.34 -23.05 7.58
CA HIS A 156 6.69 -24.32 7.37
C HIS A 156 5.85 -24.74 8.58
N TYR A 157 4.82 -25.55 8.31
CA TYR A 157 3.98 -26.18 9.32
C TYR A 157 3.72 -27.63 8.89
N ALA A 158 4.04 -28.58 9.76
CA ALA A 158 3.82 -30.00 9.53
C ALA A 158 2.64 -30.50 10.39
N SER A 159 1.83 -31.35 9.78
CA SER A 159 0.70 -32.07 10.37
C SER A 159 0.91 -33.58 10.23
N ARG A 160 -0.09 -34.38 10.61
CA ARG A 160 -0.02 -35.84 10.60
C ARG A 160 0.32 -36.40 9.22
N SER A 161 -0.29 -35.86 8.16
CA SER A 161 -0.15 -36.39 6.80
C SER A 161 -0.02 -35.30 5.74
N SER A 162 0.36 -34.11 6.16
CA SER A 162 0.55 -32.97 5.28
C SER A 162 1.52 -31.97 5.88
N ALA A 163 2.02 -31.08 5.04
CA ALA A 163 2.75 -29.90 5.48
C ALA A 163 2.45 -28.73 4.55
N THR A 164 2.51 -27.52 5.08
CA THR A 164 2.62 -26.31 4.28
C THR A 164 4.04 -25.78 4.38
N VAL A 165 4.62 -25.41 3.25
CA VAL A 165 5.95 -24.79 3.17
C VAL A 165 5.84 -23.52 2.34
N ALA A 166 6.49 -22.45 2.80
CA ALA A 166 6.52 -21.16 2.16
C ALA A 166 7.95 -20.62 2.14
N PHE A 167 8.24 -19.84 1.11
CA PHE A 167 9.54 -19.18 0.95
C PHE A 167 9.38 -17.88 0.17
N GLU A 168 10.36 -17.00 0.35
CA GLU A 168 10.49 -15.75 -0.40
C GLU A 168 11.80 -15.75 -1.19
N THR A 169 11.80 -15.03 -2.30
CA THR A 169 12.97 -14.80 -3.15
C THR A 169 13.17 -13.32 -3.44
N THR A 170 14.40 -12.90 -3.74
CA THR A 170 14.74 -11.50 -4.07
C THR A 170 14.18 -11.03 -5.41
N ARG A 171 13.82 -11.98 -6.30
CA ARG A 171 13.22 -11.76 -7.62
C ARG A 171 12.02 -12.71 -7.78
N PRO A 172 10.97 -12.35 -8.53
CA PRO A 172 9.85 -13.26 -8.76
C PRO A 172 10.29 -14.56 -9.43
N VAL A 173 9.80 -15.69 -8.92
CA VAL A 173 10.08 -17.02 -9.46
C VAL A 173 8.81 -17.82 -9.72
N ILE A 174 8.88 -18.72 -10.68
CA ILE A 174 8.05 -19.92 -10.69
C ILE A 174 8.62 -20.85 -9.62
N GLY A 175 7.87 -21.06 -8.55
CA GLY A 175 8.29 -21.84 -7.38
C GLY A 175 7.70 -23.25 -7.39
N TRP A 176 8.45 -24.21 -6.85
CA TRP A 176 7.95 -25.52 -6.43
C TRP A 176 8.79 -26.05 -5.27
N VAL A 177 8.39 -27.21 -4.75
CA VAL A 177 9.07 -27.91 -3.67
C VAL A 177 9.35 -29.32 -4.13
N GLU A 178 10.59 -29.76 -3.96
CA GLU A 178 11.00 -31.15 -4.15
C GLU A 178 11.15 -31.79 -2.78
N TYR A 179 10.64 -33.02 -2.61
CA TYR A 179 10.60 -33.69 -1.31
C TYR A 179 10.70 -35.21 -1.43
N GLY A 180 11.07 -35.87 -0.33
CA GLY A 180 11.20 -37.32 -0.26
C GLY A 180 11.57 -37.85 1.13
N SER A 181 11.88 -39.14 1.22
CA SER A 181 12.14 -39.84 2.49
C SER A 181 13.61 -39.86 2.93
N SER A 182 14.53 -39.29 2.14
CA SER A 182 15.95 -39.17 2.49
C SER A 182 16.56 -37.92 1.85
N PRO A 183 17.62 -37.34 2.44
CA PRO A 183 18.22 -36.11 1.90
C PRO A 183 18.86 -36.31 0.51
N GLU A 184 19.21 -37.55 0.15
CA GLU A 184 19.76 -37.88 -1.18
C GLU A 184 18.69 -38.23 -2.24
N ALA A 185 17.42 -38.39 -1.85
CA ALA A 185 16.34 -38.80 -2.76
C ALA A 185 15.07 -37.95 -2.53
N LEU A 186 14.97 -36.86 -3.28
CA LEU A 186 13.80 -35.98 -3.35
C LEU A 186 12.96 -36.36 -4.58
N ASP A 187 12.33 -37.54 -4.52
CA ASP A 187 11.70 -38.19 -5.67
C ASP A 187 10.33 -37.59 -6.05
N GLU A 188 9.76 -36.73 -5.20
CA GLU A 188 8.47 -36.08 -5.43
C GLU A 188 8.61 -34.56 -5.58
N ARG A 189 7.63 -33.93 -6.22
CA ARG A 189 7.54 -32.47 -6.30
C ARG A 189 6.10 -31.97 -6.34
N THR A 190 5.89 -30.76 -5.84
CA THR A 190 4.62 -30.04 -5.98
C THR A 190 4.43 -29.51 -7.39
N GLU A 191 3.18 -29.16 -7.73
CA GLU A 191 2.92 -28.36 -8.92
C GLU A 191 3.62 -27.00 -8.82
N ALA A 192 4.25 -26.59 -9.91
CA ALA A 192 4.87 -25.29 -10.01
C ALA A 192 3.83 -24.17 -9.95
N SER A 193 4.20 -23.03 -9.35
CA SER A 193 3.32 -21.87 -9.32
C SER A 193 3.05 -21.37 -10.74
N THR A 194 1.82 -20.88 -10.97
CA THR A 194 1.31 -20.59 -12.32
C THR A 194 1.79 -19.25 -12.89
N ARG A 195 2.47 -18.43 -12.08
CA ARG A 195 3.01 -17.11 -12.44
C ARG A 195 4.20 -16.79 -11.53
N PRO A 196 5.23 -16.08 -12.01
CA PRO A 196 6.32 -15.66 -11.16
C PRO A 196 5.84 -14.74 -10.02
N THR A 197 6.18 -15.07 -8.78
CA THR A 197 5.91 -14.27 -7.57
C THR A 197 7.12 -14.30 -6.65
N PHE A 198 7.30 -13.28 -5.81
CA PHE A 198 8.38 -13.24 -4.81
C PHE A 198 8.11 -14.26 -3.71
N LEU A 199 6.85 -14.27 -3.23
CA LEU A 199 6.35 -15.21 -2.23
C LEU A 199 5.85 -16.49 -2.89
N GLN A 200 6.18 -17.62 -2.31
CA GLN A 200 5.73 -18.95 -2.70
C GLN A 200 5.11 -19.66 -1.49
N MET A 201 4.08 -20.46 -1.73
CA MET A 201 3.45 -21.32 -0.73
C MET A 201 2.96 -22.60 -1.40
N HIS A 202 3.34 -23.74 -0.85
CA HIS A 202 3.00 -25.06 -1.38
C HIS A 202 2.52 -25.98 -0.25
N HIS A 203 1.53 -26.81 -0.56
CA HIS A 203 1.08 -27.88 0.32
C HIS A 203 1.66 -29.21 -0.14
N LEU A 204 2.35 -29.89 0.78
CA LEU A 204 2.70 -31.29 0.69
C LEU A 204 1.55 -32.09 1.29
N ARG A 205 0.92 -32.98 0.52
CA ARG A 205 -0.28 -33.73 0.93
C ARG A 205 0.02 -35.22 0.91
N GLU A 206 -0.80 -36.00 1.60
CA GLU A 206 -0.73 -37.46 1.59
C GLU A 206 0.63 -38.01 2.07
N LEU A 207 1.30 -37.26 2.95
CA LEU A 207 2.57 -37.66 3.54
C LEU A 207 2.36 -38.82 4.54
N PRO A 208 3.31 -39.76 4.65
CA PRO A 208 3.28 -40.75 5.72
C PRO A 208 3.33 -40.08 7.10
N ALA A 209 2.60 -40.61 8.08
CA ALA A 209 2.64 -40.12 9.46
C ALA A 209 3.92 -40.57 10.19
N ASP A 210 4.28 -39.86 11.26
CA ASP A 210 5.44 -40.13 12.11
C ASP A 210 6.74 -40.32 11.32
N THR A 211 6.91 -39.51 10.27
CA THR A 211 7.98 -39.69 9.28
C THR A 211 8.73 -38.38 9.07
N THR A 212 10.06 -38.48 9.06
CA THR A 212 10.92 -37.36 8.63
C THR A 212 10.87 -37.24 7.12
N ILE A 213 10.46 -36.07 6.64
CA ILE A 213 10.40 -35.68 5.24
C ILE A 213 11.53 -34.69 4.98
N TYR A 214 12.32 -34.97 3.95
CA TYR A 214 13.35 -34.07 3.46
C TYR A 214 12.78 -33.27 2.30
N PHE A 215 13.04 -31.97 2.25
CA PHE A 215 12.54 -31.11 1.18
C PHE A 215 13.53 -29.98 0.84
N ARG A 216 13.39 -29.41 -0.35
CA ARG A 216 14.05 -28.15 -0.71
C ARG A 216 13.10 -27.25 -1.51
N TRP A 217 13.28 -25.95 -1.34
CA TRP A 217 12.60 -24.97 -2.19
C TRP A 217 13.33 -24.87 -3.52
N VAL A 218 12.57 -24.70 -4.59
CA VAL A 218 13.12 -24.48 -5.91
C VAL A 218 12.40 -23.30 -6.55
N GLY A 219 13.18 -22.37 -7.10
CA GLY A 219 12.66 -21.17 -7.75
C GLY A 219 13.32 -20.98 -9.10
N ARG A 220 12.53 -20.82 -10.15
CA ARG A 220 13.00 -20.44 -11.49
C ARG A 220 12.57 -19.04 -11.84
N ASP A 221 13.52 -18.16 -12.13
CA ASP A 221 13.19 -16.80 -12.57
C ASP A 221 12.76 -16.75 -14.04
N ALA A 222 12.48 -15.53 -14.51
CA ALA A 222 12.06 -15.35 -15.88
C ALA A 222 13.19 -15.47 -16.93
N THR A 223 14.46 -15.41 -16.51
CA THR A 223 15.62 -15.66 -17.38
C THR A 223 15.86 -17.16 -17.60
N GLY A 224 15.18 -18.01 -16.83
CA GLY A 224 15.36 -19.46 -16.83
C GLY A 224 16.37 -19.94 -15.79
N GLU A 225 17.02 -19.02 -15.06
CA GLU A 225 17.90 -19.37 -13.95
C GLU A 225 17.09 -20.05 -12.84
N THR A 226 17.59 -21.20 -12.37
CA THR A 226 16.95 -21.96 -11.31
C THR A 226 17.87 -22.05 -10.10
N ILE A 227 17.33 -21.69 -8.93
CA ILE A 227 17.98 -21.83 -7.63
C ILE A 227 17.26 -22.89 -6.81
N ALA A 228 17.99 -23.54 -5.91
CA ALA A 228 17.39 -24.43 -4.93
C ALA A 228 18.02 -24.22 -3.56
N SER A 229 17.21 -24.33 -2.50
CA SER A 229 17.70 -24.20 -1.13
C SER A 229 18.59 -25.39 -0.78
N VAL A 230 19.30 -25.28 0.34
CA VAL A 230 19.79 -26.48 1.04
C VAL A 230 18.61 -27.40 1.37
N VAL A 231 18.87 -28.72 1.46
CA VAL A 231 17.87 -29.68 1.91
C VAL A 231 17.55 -29.40 3.38
N GLN A 232 16.27 -29.28 3.65
CA GLN A 232 15.67 -29.09 4.96
C GLN A 232 14.92 -30.37 5.36
N GLU A 233 14.60 -30.48 6.64
CA GLU A 233 13.81 -31.59 7.17
C GLU A 233 12.60 -31.04 7.95
N LEU A 234 11.49 -31.76 7.84
CA LEU A 234 10.33 -31.61 8.73
C LEU A 234 9.89 -33.01 9.16
N THR A 235 9.21 -33.11 10.30
CA THR A 235 8.64 -34.40 10.75
C THR A 235 7.13 -34.29 10.77
N THR A 236 6.47 -35.17 10.03
CA THR A 236 5.02 -35.35 10.15
C THR A 236 4.73 -36.07 11.46
N ALA A 237 3.77 -35.58 12.21
CA ALA A 237 3.33 -36.15 13.47
C ALA A 237 1.94 -35.62 13.78
N ASP A 238 1.26 -36.25 14.74
CA ASP A 238 0.05 -35.67 15.30
C ASP A 238 0.30 -34.22 15.77
N PRO A 239 -0.53 -33.24 15.35
CA PRO A 239 -0.30 -31.83 15.67
C PRO A 239 -0.56 -31.50 17.15
N ALA A 240 -1.09 -32.46 17.91
CA ALA A 240 -1.28 -32.40 19.35
C ALA A 240 -1.22 -33.81 19.98
N PRO A 241 -0.99 -33.94 21.29
CA PRO A 241 -1.13 -35.20 22.01
C PRO A 241 -2.53 -35.82 21.84
N ALA A 242 -2.62 -37.15 21.90
CA ALA A 242 -3.85 -37.90 21.62
C ALA A 242 -5.06 -37.47 22.47
N GLU A 243 -4.85 -37.01 23.70
CA GLU A 243 -5.91 -36.51 24.59
C GLU A 243 -6.47 -35.13 24.19
N ALA A 244 -5.73 -34.39 23.36
CA ALA A 244 -6.08 -33.06 22.87
C ALA A 244 -6.34 -33.04 21.36
N LEU A 245 -6.14 -34.15 20.65
CA LEU A 245 -6.36 -34.27 19.21
C LEU A 245 -7.75 -34.86 18.91
N ILE A 246 -8.53 -34.15 18.10
CA ILE A 246 -9.87 -34.56 17.70
C ILE A 246 -9.91 -34.57 16.16
N GLU A 247 -10.26 -35.72 15.58
CA GLU A 247 -10.42 -35.83 14.13
C GLU A 247 -11.75 -35.22 13.68
N LEU A 248 -11.70 -34.47 12.58
CA LEU A 248 -12.84 -33.82 11.95
C LEU A 248 -13.05 -34.39 10.52
N PRO A 249 -14.25 -34.87 10.15
CA PRO A 249 -15.47 -34.86 10.96
C PRO A 249 -15.48 -35.93 12.06
N GLY A 250 -14.75 -37.03 11.90
CA GLY A 250 -14.65 -38.09 12.90
C GLY A 250 -16.03 -38.57 13.37
N THR A 251 -16.33 -38.39 14.65
CA THR A 251 -17.65 -38.70 15.24
C THR A 251 -18.52 -37.47 15.48
N LEU A 252 -18.09 -36.27 15.06
CA LEU A 252 -18.83 -35.02 15.24
C LEU A 252 -19.97 -34.93 14.22
N GLU A 253 -21.13 -34.44 14.68
CA GLU A 253 -22.24 -34.09 13.80
C GLU A 253 -22.04 -32.68 13.21
N GLY A 254 -22.43 -32.48 11.95
CA GLY A 254 -22.30 -31.21 11.24
C GLY A 254 -22.67 -31.34 9.76
N PRO A 255 -22.57 -30.25 8.97
CA PRO A 255 -22.20 -28.88 9.37
C PRO A 255 -23.35 -28.11 10.07
N PRO A 256 -23.06 -27.15 10.99
CA PRO A 256 -21.73 -26.76 11.43
C PRO A 256 -21.11 -27.80 12.38
N TYR A 257 -19.87 -28.22 12.10
CA TYR A 257 -19.10 -29.02 13.03
C TYR A 257 -18.63 -28.13 14.18
N ARG A 258 -19.07 -28.45 15.39
CA ARG A 258 -18.87 -27.61 16.57
C ARG A 258 -17.59 -28.00 17.32
N LEU A 259 -16.68 -27.04 17.49
CA LEU A 259 -15.42 -27.21 18.20
C LEU A 259 -15.54 -26.59 19.60
N ASP A 260 -15.79 -27.43 20.61
CA ASP A 260 -16.18 -27.01 21.97
C ASP A 260 -15.26 -27.50 23.10
N GLN A 261 -14.27 -28.33 22.80
CA GLN A 261 -13.22 -28.71 23.74
C GLN A 261 -12.06 -27.72 23.75
N SER A 262 -11.96 -26.89 24.79
CA SER A 262 -10.87 -25.92 24.94
C SER A 262 -9.49 -26.58 25.01
N GLY A 263 -8.49 -25.94 24.41
CA GLY A 263 -7.11 -26.46 24.34
C GLY A 263 -6.90 -27.59 23.32
N ALA A 264 -7.95 -27.96 22.57
CA ALA A 264 -7.88 -29.05 21.61
C ALA A 264 -7.41 -28.59 20.23
N THR A 265 -6.77 -29.52 19.52
CA THR A 265 -6.50 -29.43 18.09
C THR A 265 -7.49 -30.30 17.33
N TYR A 266 -8.21 -29.69 16.40
CA TYR A 266 -9.10 -30.37 15.48
C TYR A 266 -8.38 -30.54 14.15
N LEU A 267 -8.18 -31.79 13.74
CA LEU A 267 -7.51 -32.14 12.50
C LEU A 267 -8.52 -32.61 11.47
N LEU A 268 -8.62 -31.92 10.34
CA LEU A 268 -9.37 -32.45 9.20
C LEU A 268 -8.69 -33.70 8.65
N THR A 269 -9.51 -34.72 8.41
CA THR A 269 -9.07 -36.01 7.83
C THR A 269 -9.70 -36.30 6.47
N GLU A 270 -10.66 -35.48 6.06
CA GLU A 270 -11.27 -35.47 4.73
C GLU A 270 -11.75 -34.06 4.37
N ASP A 271 -12.07 -33.85 3.09
CA ASP A 271 -12.65 -32.58 2.63
C ASP A 271 -14.07 -32.41 3.18
N LEU A 272 -14.43 -31.17 3.57
CA LEU A 272 -15.74 -30.84 4.13
C LEU A 272 -16.47 -29.83 3.24
N SER A 273 -17.80 -29.90 3.23
CA SER A 273 -18.65 -28.99 2.45
C SER A 273 -19.85 -28.50 3.24
N GLY A 274 -20.24 -27.24 3.04
CA GLY A 274 -21.48 -26.68 3.59
C GLY A 274 -22.10 -25.64 2.66
N ALA A 275 -23.41 -25.76 2.44
CA ALA A 275 -24.16 -24.83 1.60
C ALA A 275 -24.57 -23.57 2.38
N GLN A 276 -25.52 -23.70 3.32
CA GLN A 276 -26.14 -22.55 4.01
C GLN A 276 -25.57 -22.26 5.41
N SER A 277 -25.13 -23.29 6.14
CA SER A 277 -24.48 -23.12 7.44
C SER A 277 -22.99 -22.85 7.29
N ALA A 278 -22.36 -22.37 8.35
CA ALA A 278 -20.92 -22.46 8.50
C ALA A 278 -20.50 -23.93 8.44
N VAL A 279 -19.36 -24.24 7.82
CA VAL A 279 -18.84 -25.61 7.83
C VAL A 279 -18.32 -25.96 9.22
N VAL A 280 -17.53 -25.06 9.82
CA VAL A 280 -16.97 -25.22 11.18
C VAL A 280 -17.42 -24.07 12.08
N GLN A 281 -17.84 -24.39 13.30
CA GLN A 281 -18.19 -23.43 14.35
C GLN A 281 -17.24 -23.59 15.56
N ILE A 282 -16.45 -22.56 15.85
CA ILE A 282 -15.57 -22.50 17.02
C ILE A 282 -16.33 -21.85 18.18
N VAL A 283 -16.39 -22.54 19.33
CA VAL A 283 -17.10 -22.05 20.52
C VAL A 283 -16.30 -22.10 21.82
N ALA A 284 -15.13 -22.73 21.81
CA ALA A 284 -14.20 -22.77 22.94
C ALA A 284 -12.89 -22.03 22.62
N SER A 285 -12.10 -21.74 23.66
CA SER A 285 -10.80 -21.06 23.56
C SER A 285 -9.64 -22.04 23.38
N ASP A 286 -8.51 -21.53 22.94
CA ASP A 286 -7.26 -22.28 22.71
C ASP A 286 -7.47 -23.41 21.69
N ILE A 287 -8.19 -23.10 20.61
CA ILE A 287 -8.51 -24.03 19.53
C ILE A 287 -7.51 -23.88 18.40
N THR A 288 -6.89 -24.99 18.02
CA THR A 288 -6.21 -25.11 16.73
C THR A 288 -7.09 -25.90 15.78
N LEU A 289 -7.49 -25.30 14.67
CA LEU A 289 -8.08 -25.98 13.53
C LEU A 289 -6.99 -26.18 12.47
N ASP A 290 -6.44 -27.38 12.43
CA ASP A 290 -5.52 -27.81 11.39
C ASP A 290 -6.34 -28.45 10.26
N LEU A 291 -6.34 -27.83 9.08
CA LEU A 291 -7.07 -28.36 7.94
C LEU A 291 -6.40 -29.61 7.34
N GLY A 292 -5.24 -30.04 7.84
CA GLY A 292 -4.60 -31.30 7.45
C GLY A 292 -4.24 -31.34 5.96
N GLY A 293 -4.13 -30.19 5.31
CA GLY A 293 -3.98 -30.06 3.86
C GLY A 293 -5.28 -30.28 3.09
N HIS A 294 -6.42 -30.55 3.74
CA HIS A 294 -7.75 -30.74 3.15
C HIS A 294 -8.44 -29.42 2.77
N THR A 295 -9.59 -29.55 2.13
CA THR A 295 -10.41 -28.45 1.62
C THR A 295 -11.70 -28.31 2.41
N ILE A 296 -12.02 -27.09 2.83
CA ILE A 296 -13.36 -26.68 3.23
C ILE A 296 -14.02 -25.94 2.06
N THR A 297 -15.12 -26.48 1.53
CA THR A 297 -15.95 -25.81 0.53
C THR A 297 -17.17 -25.19 1.21
N TYR A 298 -17.34 -23.88 1.10
CA TYR A 298 -18.45 -23.17 1.74
C TYR A 298 -19.34 -22.46 0.71
N GLY A 299 -20.57 -22.13 1.11
CA GLY A 299 -21.44 -21.28 0.31
C GLY A 299 -21.87 -21.93 -1.01
N GLU A 300 -22.07 -23.25 -1.02
CA GLU A 300 -22.44 -23.99 -2.24
C GLU A 300 -23.83 -23.60 -2.77
N GLY A 301 -23.90 -23.35 -4.08
CA GLY A 301 -25.14 -22.97 -4.77
C GLY A 301 -25.58 -21.53 -4.49
N SER A 302 -26.83 -21.21 -4.88
CA SER A 302 -27.45 -19.90 -4.62
C SER A 302 -28.12 -19.90 -3.27
N ILE A 303 -27.76 -18.95 -2.40
CA ILE A 303 -28.21 -18.92 -1.01
C ILE A 303 -29.17 -17.73 -0.81
N PRO A 304 -30.45 -17.98 -0.48
CA PRO A 304 -31.47 -16.93 -0.47
C PRO A 304 -31.47 -16.06 0.80
N SER A 305 -30.90 -16.53 1.90
CA SER A 305 -30.85 -15.80 3.17
C SER A 305 -29.55 -16.12 3.90
N ILE A 306 -28.73 -15.09 4.09
CA ILE A 306 -27.41 -15.19 4.72
C ILE A 306 -27.39 -14.27 5.95
N ASP A 307 -26.91 -14.80 7.07
CA ASP A 307 -26.78 -14.05 8.32
C ASP A 307 -25.51 -14.47 9.09
N ALA A 308 -24.53 -13.55 9.20
CA ALA A 308 -23.38 -13.65 10.13
C ALA A 308 -23.77 -14.13 11.51
N GLY A 309 -24.97 -13.71 11.93
CA GLY A 309 -25.34 -13.66 13.31
C GLY A 309 -25.42 -15.05 13.93
N HIS A 310 -25.64 -16.05 13.10
CA HIS A 310 -25.90 -17.42 13.46
C HIS A 310 -25.09 -18.35 12.54
N ALA A 311 -24.32 -19.27 13.13
CA ALA A 311 -23.53 -20.24 12.35
C ALA A 311 -24.38 -21.00 11.31
N GLU A 312 -25.64 -21.32 11.63
CA GLU A 312 -26.57 -22.05 10.74
C GLU A 312 -26.94 -21.31 9.43
N GLN A 313 -26.68 -20.01 9.36
CA GLN A 313 -27.05 -19.15 8.22
C GLN A 313 -25.86 -18.35 7.67
N ALA A 314 -24.68 -18.54 8.26
CA ALA A 314 -23.51 -17.75 7.92
C ALA A 314 -22.93 -18.12 6.56
N ALA A 315 -23.15 -19.35 6.07
CA ALA A 315 -22.55 -19.86 4.85
C ALA A 315 -21.02 -19.63 4.77
N SER A 316 -20.32 -19.78 5.90
CA SER A 316 -18.89 -19.53 6.04
C SER A 316 -18.08 -20.83 6.07
N GLY A 317 -16.79 -20.78 5.74
CA GLY A 317 -15.91 -21.94 5.97
C GLY A 317 -15.70 -22.16 7.46
N VAL A 318 -15.07 -21.19 8.13
CA VAL A 318 -14.83 -21.17 9.57
C VAL A 318 -15.57 -20.00 10.19
N TRP A 319 -16.29 -20.24 11.28
CA TRP A 319 -17.08 -19.24 11.96
C TRP A 319 -16.87 -19.26 13.47
N ALA A 320 -16.75 -18.08 14.08
CA ALA A 320 -16.78 -17.89 15.52
C ALA A 320 -17.43 -16.54 15.86
N ARG A 321 -18.22 -16.50 16.95
CA ARG A 321 -18.80 -15.26 17.45
C ARG A 321 -18.95 -15.28 18.97
N SER A 322 -17.96 -14.78 19.68
CA SER A 322 -17.97 -14.68 21.14
C SER A 322 -16.82 -13.80 21.62
N ASN A 323 -17.05 -12.97 22.64
CA ASN A 323 -15.99 -12.24 23.36
C ASN A 323 -15.26 -13.11 24.40
N GLU A 324 -15.70 -14.36 24.58
CA GLU A 324 -15.11 -15.31 25.54
C GLU A 324 -14.14 -16.29 24.87
N VAL A 325 -14.14 -16.34 23.53
CA VAL A 325 -13.27 -17.20 22.74
C VAL A 325 -11.95 -16.46 22.48
N SER A 326 -10.84 -17.08 22.90
CA SER A 326 -9.48 -16.60 22.67
C SER A 326 -8.59 -17.70 22.11
N GLY A 327 -7.43 -17.37 21.54
CA GLY A 327 -6.42 -18.35 21.16
C GLY A 327 -6.85 -19.23 19.99
N VAL A 328 -7.38 -18.63 18.92
CA VAL A 328 -7.88 -19.35 17.74
C VAL A 328 -6.81 -19.39 16.66
N ARG A 329 -6.46 -20.60 16.22
CA ARG A 329 -5.48 -20.84 15.17
C ARG A 329 -6.13 -21.62 14.04
N VAL A 330 -6.03 -21.16 12.79
CA VAL A 330 -6.51 -21.89 11.60
C VAL A 330 -5.35 -22.06 10.64
N LEU A 331 -4.97 -23.32 10.39
CA LEU A 331 -3.70 -23.66 9.77
C LEU A 331 -3.87 -24.65 8.61
N ASN A 332 -2.93 -24.60 7.65
CA ASN A 332 -2.58 -25.72 6.74
C ASN A 332 -3.73 -26.33 5.93
N GLY A 333 -4.22 -25.63 4.90
CA GLY A 333 -5.14 -26.21 3.93
C GLY A 333 -5.87 -25.19 3.07
N ARG A 334 -7.04 -25.55 2.56
CA ARG A 334 -7.78 -24.74 1.58
C ARG A 334 -9.18 -24.39 2.05
N ILE A 335 -9.62 -23.15 1.78
CA ILE A 335 -11.00 -22.71 2.04
C ILE A 335 -11.55 -22.04 0.78
N ILE A 336 -12.56 -22.66 0.15
CA ILE A 336 -13.01 -22.31 -1.20
C ILE A 336 -14.51 -22.02 -1.21
N GLU A 337 -14.91 -20.91 -1.81
CA GLU A 337 -16.33 -20.67 -2.10
C GLU A 337 -16.79 -21.55 -3.26
N GLY A 338 -17.83 -22.37 -3.02
CA GLY A 338 -18.41 -23.27 -4.01
C GLY A 338 -19.50 -22.63 -4.88
N GLY A 339 -20.19 -21.60 -4.40
CA GLY A 339 -21.31 -20.97 -5.11
C GLY A 339 -20.90 -19.83 -6.05
N VAL A 340 -21.72 -19.60 -7.09
CA VAL A 340 -21.60 -18.44 -8.01
C VAL A 340 -22.88 -17.63 -7.95
N GLY A 341 -22.77 -16.30 -8.05
CA GLY A 341 -23.92 -15.39 -8.04
C GLY A 341 -24.48 -15.09 -6.65
N ASN A 342 -23.85 -15.61 -5.59
CA ASN A 342 -24.15 -15.19 -4.23
C ASN A 342 -23.77 -13.71 -4.04
N SER A 343 -24.59 -12.99 -3.28
CA SER A 343 -24.28 -11.63 -2.87
C SER A 343 -24.20 -11.57 -1.35
N GLY A 344 -23.03 -11.20 -0.85
CA GLY A 344 -22.92 -10.63 0.48
C GLY A 344 -23.53 -9.23 0.51
N ALA A 345 -23.67 -8.66 1.71
CA ALA A 345 -23.76 -7.23 1.89
C ALA A 345 -22.63 -6.77 2.81
N SER A 346 -22.17 -5.54 2.61
CA SER A 346 -21.12 -4.91 3.43
C SER A 346 -21.41 -4.89 4.93
N SER A 347 -22.70 -5.00 5.28
CA SER A 347 -23.21 -5.09 6.66
C SER A 347 -23.78 -6.48 7.01
N SER A 348 -23.95 -7.40 6.04
CA SER A 348 -24.62 -8.70 6.21
C SER A 348 -23.66 -9.90 6.12
N GLY A 349 -22.53 -9.81 6.82
CA GLY A 349 -22.05 -10.83 7.76
C GLY A 349 -21.78 -12.32 7.40
N GLY A 350 -22.23 -12.85 6.28
CA GLY A 350 -21.97 -14.25 5.91
C GLY A 350 -21.22 -14.37 4.58
N LEU A 351 -21.04 -15.61 4.11
CA LEU A 351 -20.22 -16.02 2.98
C LEU A 351 -18.72 -15.79 3.15
N HIS A 352 -18.24 -15.33 4.30
CA HIS A 352 -16.80 -15.20 4.51
C HIS A 352 -16.15 -16.58 4.62
N ALA A 353 -14.99 -16.80 3.99
CA ALA A 353 -14.23 -18.03 4.16
C ALA A 353 -13.88 -18.24 5.65
N VAL A 354 -13.50 -17.15 6.33
CA VAL A 354 -13.30 -17.10 7.78
C VAL A 354 -14.04 -15.89 8.35
N TYR A 355 -14.99 -16.10 9.26
CA TYR A 355 -15.66 -15.05 10.03
C TYR A 355 -15.42 -15.24 11.52
N LEU A 356 -14.65 -14.33 12.13
CA LEU A 356 -14.40 -14.34 13.58
C LEU A 356 -14.86 -13.02 14.16
N SER A 357 -15.80 -13.04 15.11
CA SER A 357 -16.32 -11.83 15.73
C SER A 357 -16.21 -11.85 17.25
N GLY A 358 -15.55 -10.84 17.81
CA GLY A 358 -15.25 -10.75 19.25
C GLY A 358 -14.12 -11.66 19.72
N VAL A 359 -13.50 -12.42 18.82
CA VAL A 359 -12.46 -13.40 19.16
C VAL A 359 -11.13 -12.72 19.42
N SER A 360 -10.43 -13.17 20.46
CA SER A 360 -9.11 -12.67 20.85
C SER A 360 -7.99 -13.62 20.42
N ASP A 361 -6.77 -13.10 20.25
CA ASP A 361 -5.55 -13.88 19.98
C ASP A 361 -5.70 -14.87 18.80
N VAL A 362 -5.64 -14.32 17.58
CA VAL A 362 -5.93 -15.04 16.33
C VAL A 362 -4.67 -15.28 15.52
N GLU A 363 -4.47 -16.51 15.02
CA GLU A 363 -3.46 -16.85 14.03
C GLU A 363 -4.11 -17.52 12.81
N LEU A 364 -3.87 -16.98 11.60
CA LEU A 364 -4.28 -17.58 10.33
C LEU A 364 -3.05 -17.76 9.45
N ALA A 365 -2.68 -19.00 9.13
CA ALA A 365 -1.46 -19.26 8.38
C ALA A 365 -1.50 -20.52 7.51
N GLY A 366 -0.80 -20.48 6.37
CA GLY A 366 -0.75 -21.60 5.45
C GLY A 366 -2.12 -21.93 4.85
N LEU A 367 -2.94 -20.91 4.57
CA LEU A 367 -4.27 -21.08 3.98
C LEU A 367 -4.28 -20.65 2.51
N ASP A 368 -4.80 -21.48 1.62
CA ASP A 368 -5.17 -21.10 0.25
C ASP A 368 -6.69 -20.80 0.20
N ILE A 369 -7.04 -19.53 0.06
CA ILE A 369 -8.40 -19.03 0.18
C ILE A 369 -8.88 -18.47 -1.17
N ALA A 370 -9.96 -19.03 -1.70
CA ALA A 370 -10.58 -18.59 -2.95
C ALA A 370 -12.04 -18.16 -2.75
N TYR A 371 -12.40 -16.99 -3.28
CA TYR A 371 -13.71 -16.37 -3.09
C TYR A 371 -14.17 -15.63 -4.35
N GLN A 372 -15.48 -15.56 -4.59
CA GLN A 372 -16.07 -14.92 -5.78
C GLN A 372 -17.36 -14.15 -5.56
N ALA A 373 -18.08 -14.34 -4.44
CA ALA A 373 -19.35 -13.68 -4.18
C ALA A 373 -19.27 -12.15 -4.39
N ALA A 374 -20.42 -11.53 -4.67
CA ALA A 374 -20.50 -10.08 -4.66
C ALA A 374 -20.29 -9.56 -3.23
N GLN A 375 -19.50 -8.49 -3.07
CA GLN A 375 -19.41 -7.74 -1.81
C GLN A 375 -19.01 -8.58 -0.57
N ILE A 376 -17.92 -9.34 -0.69
CA ILE A 376 -17.46 -10.34 0.29
C ILE A 376 -16.08 -10.02 0.84
N HIS A 377 -15.79 -10.48 2.06
CA HIS A 377 -14.42 -10.54 2.60
C HIS A 377 -14.00 -12.01 2.71
N ALA A 378 -12.80 -12.37 2.25
CA ALA A 378 -12.32 -13.74 2.43
C ALA A 378 -12.18 -14.05 3.94
N VAL A 379 -11.46 -13.18 4.65
CA VAL A 379 -11.36 -13.18 6.11
C VAL A 379 -12.02 -11.91 6.65
N HIS A 380 -12.94 -12.07 7.59
CA HIS A 380 -13.56 -10.97 8.32
C HIS A 380 -13.33 -11.15 9.82
N LEU A 381 -12.44 -10.34 10.38
CA LEU A 381 -12.18 -10.26 11.81
C LEU A 381 -12.95 -9.04 12.35
N ARG A 382 -14.09 -9.30 12.99
CA ARG A 382 -14.98 -8.26 13.48
C ARG A 382 -14.81 -8.07 14.98
N TYR A 383 -14.18 -6.96 15.35
CA TYR A 383 -13.82 -6.62 16.73
C TYR A 383 -12.87 -7.64 17.37
N PRO A 384 -11.74 -7.99 16.72
CA PRO A 384 -10.75 -8.82 17.39
C PRO A 384 -10.14 -8.09 18.58
N GLN A 385 -9.58 -8.84 19.54
CA GLN A 385 -8.80 -8.28 20.65
C GLN A 385 -7.47 -9.02 20.78
N GLY A 386 -6.55 -8.45 21.56
CA GLY A 386 -5.24 -9.06 21.76
C GLY A 386 -4.41 -9.08 20.48
N GLN A 387 -3.72 -10.19 20.23
CA GLN A 387 -2.84 -10.34 19.08
C GLN A 387 -3.60 -10.85 17.85
N VAL A 388 -3.21 -10.37 16.66
CA VAL A 388 -3.68 -10.92 15.38
C VAL A 388 -2.49 -11.15 14.48
N GLN A 389 -2.34 -12.38 14.01
CA GLN A 389 -1.29 -12.81 13.08
C GLN A 389 -1.97 -13.40 11.85
N VAL A 390 -1.78 -12.77 10.69
CA VAL A 390 -2.23 -13.31 9.41
C VAL A 390 -1.02 -13.35 8.49
N HIS A 391 -0.48 -14.54 8.25
CA HIS A 391 0.77 -14.68 7.50
C HIS A 391 0.88 -15.94 6.67
N HIS A 392 1.69 -15.90 5.61
CA HIS A 392 1.92 -17.05 4.74
C HIS A 392 0.60 -17.66 4.23
N ASN A 393 -0.35 -16.79 3.84
CA ASN A 393 -1.60 -17.19 3.21
C ASN A 393 -1.61 -16.79 1.74
N ARG A 394 -2.39 -17.52 0.95
CA ARG A 394 -2.65 -17.23 -0.46
C ARG A 394 -4.11 -16.85 -0.62
N PHE A 395 -4.37 -15.66 -1.17
CA PHE A 395 -5.72 -15.17 -1.42
C PHE A 395 -5.98 -15.04 -2.91
N LYS A 396 -7.08 -15.63 -3.40
CA LYS A 396 -7.50 -15.60 -4.80
C LYS A 396 -8.94 -15.11 -4.94
N ASP A 397 -9.10 -13.83 -5.26
CA ASP A 397 -10.38 -13.29 -5.69
C ASP A 397 -10.68 -13.71 -7.13
N ARG A 398 -11.82 -14.38 -7.35
CA ARG A 398 -12.29 -14.79 -8.67
C ARG A 398 -13.51 -14.02 -9.17
N GLY A 399 -14.06 -13.07 -8.41
CA GLY A 399 -15.26 -12.34 -8.83
C GLY A 399 -15.00 -10.92 -9.31
N TYR A 400 -16.07 -10.29 -9.79
CA TYR A 400 -16.04 -8.95 -10.42
C TYR A 400 -17.03 -7.96 -9.79
N VAL A 401 -18.11 -8.45 -9.17
CA VAL A 401 -19.19 -7.58 -8.67
C VAL A 401 -18.77 -6.84 -7.40
N ILE A 402 -18.95 -5.51 -7.42
CA ILE A 402 -18.89 -4.60 -6.28
C ILE A 402 -20.24 -3.89 -6.17
N THR A 403 -20.94 -4.06 -5.06
CA THR A 403 -22.27 -3.43 -4.84
C THR A 403 -22.18 -2.16 -4.02
N ASN A 404 -21.13 -2.00 -3.21
CA ASN A 404 -20.87 -0.77 -2.48
C ASN A 404 -19.36 -0.60 -2.27
N ARG A 405 -18.80 0.46 -2.85
CA ARG A 405 -17.37 0.76 -2.77
C ARG A 405 -16.91 1.39 -1.45
N HIS A 406 -17.82 1.89 -0.61
CA HIS A 406 -17.47 2.73 0.53
C HIS A 406 -17.17 1.93 1.82
N GLY A 407 -16.21 2.43 2.60
CA GLY A 407 -15.96 1.99 3.99
C GLY A 407 -15.57 0.51 4.11
N SER A 408 -16.31 -0.23 4.95
CA SER A 408 -16.17 -1.70 5.09
C SER A 408 -16.78 -2.49 3.91
N GLY A 409 -17.41 -1.81 2.95
CA GLY A 409 -17.92 -2.45 1.73
C GLY A 409 -16.84 -2.76 0.71
N GLY A 410 -17.05 -3.78 -0.11
CA GLY A 410 -16.17 -4.15 -1.21
C GLY A 410 -15.59 -5.54 -1.06
N GLY A 411 -15.24 -6.14 -2.20
CA GLY A 411 -14.50 -7.40 -2.28
C GLY A 411 -13.07 -7.25 -1.75
N ARG A 412 -12.63 -8.09 -0.80
CA ARG A 412 -11.27 -8.04 -0.26
C ARG A 412 -10.79 -9.34 0.39
N PRO A 413 -9.47 -9.58 0.49
CA PRO A 413 -8.93 -10.76 1.17
C PRO A 413 -9.10 -10.67 2.69
N LEU A 414 -8.93 -9.48 3.29
CA LEU A 414 -9.01 -9.31 4.74
C LEU A 414 -9.72 -8.01 5.12
N GLN A 415 -10.72 -8.12 6.00
CA GLN A 415 -11.33 -7.00 6.70
C GLN A 415 -11.14 -7.18 8.21
N ILE A 416 -10.44 -6.25 8.84
CA ILE A 416 -10.49 -6.05 10.29
C ILE A 416 -11.39 -4.86 10.58
N SER A 417 -12.43 -5.09 11.38
CA SER A 417 -13.34 -4.05 11.85
C SER A 417 -13.11 -3.83 13.35
N ASP A 418 -12.21 -2.93 13.73
CA ASP A 418 -11.91 -2.65 15.14
C ASP A 418 -12.88 -1.60 15.73
N THR A 419 -13.14 -1.64 17.04
CA THR A 419 -14.03 -0.69 17.74
C THR A 419 -13.33 0.60 18.14
N SER A 420 -14.09 1.68 18.24
CA SER A 420 -13.60 3.01 18.64
C SER A 420 -12.99 3.10 20.04
N GLN A 421 -13.17 2.09 20.90
CA GLN A 421 -12.50 2.05 22.22
C GLN A 421 -11.03 1.61 22.12
N ASN A 422 -10.67 0.85 21.09
CA ASN A 422 -9.30 0.42 20.83
C ASN A 422 -8.51 1.40 19.95
N HIS A 423 -9.20 2.30 19.25
CA HIS A 423 -8.57 3.25 18.33
C HIS A 423 -7.60 4.21 19.03
N ALA A 424 -7.75 4.49 20.32
CA ALA A 424 -6.80 5.37 21.02
C ALA A 424 -5.40 4.75 21.24
N GLN A 425 -5.16 3.49 20.85
CA GLN A 425 -3.90 2.79 21.07
C GLN A 425 -3.46 2.03 19.80
N PRO A 426 -2.15 1.85 19.58
CA PRO A 426 -1.65 0.88 18.61
C PRO A 426 -2.23 -0.51 18.89
N ASN A 427 -2.67 -1.22 17.85
CA ASN A 427 -3.08 -2.61 17.96
C ASN A 427 -1.88 -3.56 17.78
N ALA A 428 -1.98 -4.78 18.31
CA ALA A 428 -0.95 -5.81 18.19
C ALA A 428 -1.21 -6.72 16.98
N TYR A 429 -1.62 -6.13 15.85
CA TYR A 429 -1.96 -6.87 14.64
C TYR A 429 -0.81 -6.80 13.64
N ALA A 430 -0.43 -7.96 13.11
CA ALA A 430 0.59 -8.08 12.08
C ALA A 430 0.07 -8.89 10.88
N LEU A 431 0.25 -8.30 9.70
CA LEU A 431 -0.10 -8.89 8.41
C LEU A 431 1.18 -9.00 7.60
N HIS A 432 1.73 -10.21 7.43
CA HIS A 432 3.01 -10.37 6.75
C HIS A 432 3.14 -11.60 5.87
N HIS A 433 3.95 -11.50 4.82
CA HIS A 433 4.23 -12.63 3.92
C HIS A 433 2.96 -13.29 3.35
N ASN A 434 1.89 -12.51 3.14
CA ASN A 434 0.70 -12.99 2.44
C ASN A 434 0.83 -12.72 0.94
N LEU A 435 0.42 -13.70 0.13
CA LEU A 435 0.32 -13.59 -1.32
C LEU A 435 -1.14 -13.37 -1.73
N VAL A 436 -1.51 -12.13 -2.03
CA VAL A 436 -2.81 -11.79 -2.62
C VAL A 436 -2.69 -11.83 -4.14
N LEU A 437 -2.99 -12.98 -4.74
CA LEU A 437 -2.87 -13.21 -6.19
C LEU A 437 -3.76 -12.31 -7.03
N ARG A 438 -4.91 -11.90 -6.46
CA ARG A 438 -5.83 -10.92 -7.01
C ARG A 438 -6.75 -10.43 -5.89
N THR A 439 -7.02 -9.13 -5.86
CA THR A 439 -8.20 -8.54 -5.20
C THR A 439 -8.90 -7.56 -6.13
N ARG A 440 -10.24 -7.59 -6.15
CA ARG A 440 -11.04 -6.74 -7.06
C ARG A 440 -11.29 -5.31 -6.57
N GLN A 441 -11.08 -5.05 -5.28
CA GLN A 441 -11.26 -3.72 -4.70
C GLN A 441 -10.26 -3.42 -3.59
N ASN A 442 -10.41 -3.96 -2.38
CA ASN A 442 -9.51 -3.65 -1.26
C ASN A 442 -8.62 -4.84 -0.92
N GLY A 443 -7.42 -4.61 -0.42
CA GLY A 443 -6.46 -5.64 -0.02
C GLY A 443 -6.42 -5.83 1.49
N LEU A 444 -5.26 -5.58 2.10
CA LEU A 444 -5.00 -5.77 3.52
C LEU A 444 -5.30 -4.48 4.32
N ARG A 445 -5.84 -4.59 5.53
CA ARG A 445 -6.34 -3.42 6.26
C ARG A 445 -6.24 -3.52 7.79
N GLN A 446 -6.09 -2.35 8.44
CA GLN A 446 -6.31 -2.08 9.88
C GLN A 446 -5.29 -2.72 10.84
N ALA A 447 -4.07 -2.99 10.40
CA ALA A 447 -3.00 -3.45 11.28
C ALA A 447 -1.92 -2.39 11.45
N ASN A 448 -1.28 -2.37 12.62
CA ASN A 448 -0.13 -1.53 12.91
C ASN A 448 1.17 -2.04 12.27
N THR A 449 1.23 -3.31 11.85
CA THR A 449 2.38 -3.86 11.12
C THR A 449 1.89 -4.57 9.87
N ILE A 450 2.20 -4.01 8.70
CA ILE A 450 1.87 -4.60 7.40
C ILE A 450 3.15 -4.70 6.58
N THR A 451 3.80 -5.86 6.59
CA THR A 451 5.13 -6.00 5.99
C THR A 451 5.28 -7.19 5.06
N ASP A 452 6.16 -7.08 4.06
CA ASP A 452 6.60 -8.24 3.27
C ASP A 452 5.46 -8.98 2.54
N ASN A 453 4.31 -8.33 2.31
CA ASN A 453 3.22 -8.93 1.54
C ASN A 453 3.40 -8.70 0.04
N GLU A 454 2.84 -9.58 -0.77
CA GLU A 454 2.76 -9.42 -2.22
C GLU A 454 1.30 -9.32 -2.66
N ILE A 455 0.91 -8.21 -3.28
CA ILE A 455 -0.50 -7.86 -3.51
C ILE A 455 -0.74 -7.44 -4.97
N TYR A 456 -1.67 -8.13 -5.63
CA TYR A 456 -2.11 -7.82 -6.99
C TYR A 456 -3.54 -7.25 -6.97
N VAL A 457 -3.68 -5.99 -7.36
CA VAL A 457 -4.97 -5.29 -7.44
C VAL A 457 -5.46 -5.26 -8.88
N ASP A 458 -6.65 -5.82 -9.08
CA ASP A 458 -7.43 -5.72 -10.30
C ASP A 458 -8.65 -4.86 -10.00
N SER A 459 -8.57 -3.54 -10.08
CA SER A 459 -9.69 -2.70 -9.61
C SER A 459 -10.93 -2.80 -10.50
N TRP A 460 -12.09 -3.03 -9.88
CA TRP A 460 -13.42 -3.05 -10.51
C TRP A 460 -14.31 -1.86 -10.14
N SER A 461 -13.85 -0.96 -9.26
CA SER A 461 -14.59 0.22 -8.82
C SER A 461 -13.66 1.34 -8.41
N THR A 462 -14.20 2.54 -8.20
CA THR A 462 -13.47 3.65 -7.58
C THR A 462 -13.01 3.29 -6.14
N ASN A 463 -11.88 3.86 -5.71
CA ASN A 463 -11.26 3.69 -4.39
C ASN A 463 -10.90 2.23 -4.04
N SER A 464 -10.13 1.57 -4.89
CA SER A 464 -9.59 0.23 -4.64
C SER A 464 -8.20 0.32 -4.00
N PHE A 465 -8.06 -0.04 -2.73
CA PHE A 465 -6.79 0.12 -1.99
C PHE A 465 -6.04 -1.22 -1.83
N ALA A 466 -4.77 -1.31 -2.17
CA ALA A 466 -3.98 -2.51 -1.87
C ALA A 466 -3.73 -2.66 -0.37
N ILE A 467 -3.34 -1.57 0.30
CA ILE A 467 -3.12 -1.50 1.74
C ILE A 467 -3.86 -0.31 2.33
N GLN A 468 -4.57 -0.54 3.43
CA GLN A 468 -5.20 0.49 4.24
C GLN A 468 -4.67 0.41 5.69
N PRO A 469 -3.75 1.28 6.11
CA PRO A 469 -3.19 1.25 7.46
C PRO A 469 -4.25 1.35 8.58
N HIS A 470 -3.83 1.11 9.82
CA HIS A 470 -4.66 1.46 10.96
C HIS A 470 -4.87 2.98 10.98
N SER A 471 -6.14 3.42 10.99
CA SER A 471 -6.46 4.83 10.82
C SER A 471 -7.78 5.16 11.47
N ALA A 472 -7.70 5.84 12.60
CA ALA A 472 -8.78 6.52 13.27
C ALA A 472 -8.21 7.78 13.96
N PRO A 473 -9.06 8.76 14.34
CA PRO A 473 -8.61 9.92 15.09
C PRO A 473 -7.84 9.50 16.34
N ASP A 474 -6.74 10.19 16.62
CA ASP A 474 -5.88 9.95 17.79
C ASP A 474 -5.19 8.57 17.81
N THR A 475 -5.08 7.90 16.66
CA THR A 475 -4.49 6.57 16.52
C THR A 475 -3.17 6.60 15.75
N VAL A 476 -2.13 5.99 16.34
CA VAL A 476 -0.88 5.65 15.66
C VAL A 476 -1.12 4.56 14.63
N ALA A 477 -0.73 4.82 13.39
CA ALA A 477 -0.94 3.91 12.28
C ALA A 477 0.08 2.77 12.22
N GLY A 478 1.31 3.01 12.66
CA GLY A 478 2.41 2.06 12.60
C GLY A 478 3.06 2.02 11.21
N GLU A 479 3.41 0.82 10.76
CA GLU A 479 4.38 0.60 9.70
C GLU A 479 3.83 -0.21 8.52
N VAL A 480 4.11 0.25 7.31
CA VAL A 480 3.86 -0.42 6.04
C VAL A 480 5.18 -0.59 5.29
N LEU A 481 5.83 -1.74 5.43
CA LEU A 481 7.23 -1.92 5.01
C LEU A 481 7.43 -3.06 4.01
N ARG A 482 8.29 -2.86 3.00
CA ARG A 482 8.80 -3.94 2.12
C ARG A 482 7.70 -4.76 1.40
N ASN A 483 6.51 -4.20 1.23
CA ASN A 483 5.45 -4.83 0.47
C ASN A 483 5.73 -4.69 -1.04
N LYS A 484 5.30 -5.69 -1.82
CA LYS A 484 5.39 -5.73 -3.28
C LYS A 484 3.98 -5.61 -3.84
N ILE A 485 3.66 -4.47 -4.45
CA ILE A 485 2.29 -4.09 -4.83
C ILE A 485 2.22 -3.90 -6.35
N PHE A 486 1.29 -4.60 -6.98
CA PHE A 486 1.07 -4.62 -8.43
C PHE A 486 -0.36 -4.22 -8.74
N MET A 487 -0.56 -3.24 -9.60
CA MET A 487 -1.84 -2.54 -9.70
C MET A 487 -2.27 -2.29 -11.14
N SER A 488 -3.54 -2.53 -11.41
CA SER A 488 -4.21 -2.25 -12.68
C SER A 488 -5.72 -2.06 -12.44
N GLY A 489 -6.47 -1.82 -13.51
CA GLY A 489 -7.93 -1.76 -13.51
C GLY A 489 -8.50 -0.35 -13.45
N TYR A 490 -9.68 -0.22 -12.84
CA TYR A 490 -10.52 0.98 -12.87
C TYR A 490 -9.94 2.15 -12.09
N HIS A 491 -9.68 1.95 -10.79
CA HIS A 491 -9.11 2.97 -9.91
C HIS A 491 -8.44 2.34 -8.69
N SER A 492 -7.11 2.30 -8.71
CA SER A 492 -6.34 1.60 -7.69
C SER A 492 -5.37 2.54 -6.95
N ILE A 493 -5.20 2.33 -5.64
CA ILE A 493 -4.29 3.07 -4.76
C ILE A 493 -3.42 2.09 -3.98
N ALA A 494 -2.08 2.19 -4.04
CA ALA A 494 -1.19 1.20 -3.41
C ALA A 494 -1.31 1.27 -1.88
N VAL A 495 -1.09 2.45 -1.31
CA VAL A 495 -1.17 2.67 0.13
C VAL A 495 -2.02 3.90 0.41
N SER A 496 -3.03 3.75 1.26
CA SER A 496 -3.82 4.88 1.76
C SER A 496 -3.10 5.61 2.90
N TRP A 497 -3.76 6.61 3.46
CA TRP A 497 -3.27 7.40 4.58
C TRP A 497 -3.72 6.86 5.94
N ALA A 498 -3.23 7.51 7.00
CA ALA A 498 -3.72 7.40 8.36
C ALA A 498 -3.84 8.78 9.03
N HIS A 499 -4.24 8.80 10.31
CA HIS A 499 -4.31 10.05 11.09
C HIS A 499 -2.96 10.38 11.72
N LEU A 500 -2.33 9.48 12.47
CA LEU A 500 -1.06 9.79 13.14
C LEU A 500 0.00 8.74 12.83
N ASP A 501 1.27 9.16 12.81
CA ASP A 501 2.46 8.31 12.95
C ASP A 501 2.43 7.10 11.99
N LEU A 502 2.40 7.39 10.69
CA LEU A 502 2.45 6.38 9.62
C LEU A 502 3.82 6.39 8.98
N GLU A 503 4.47 5.22 8.93
CA GLU A 503 5.66 5.00 8.12
C GLU A 503 5.35 4.06 6.95
N VAL A 504 5.59 4.53 5.73
CA VAL A 504 5.51 3.75 4.49
C VAL A 504 6.89 3.69 3.88
N ALA A 505 7.61 2.59 4.06
CA ALA A 505 9.00 2.51 3.61
C ALA A 505 9.40 1.24 2.88
N GLN A 506 10.37 1.37 1.96
CA GLN A 506 10.97 0.26 1.23
C GLN A 506 9.98 -0.57 0.40
N ASN A 507 8.78 -0.05 0.13
CA ASN A 507 7.79 -0.74 -0.69
C ASN A 507 8.15 -0.64 -2.18
N LEU A 508 7.78 -1.68 -2.92
CA LEU A 508 7.85 -1.72 -4.38
C LEU A 508 6.42 -1.62 -4.91
N VAL A 509 6.15 -0.60 -5.72
CA VAL A 509 4.85 -0.39 -6.37
C VAL A 509 5.05 -0.38 -7.88
N GLN A 510 4.33 -1.27 -8.57
CA GLN A 510 4.24 -1.26 -10.04
C GLN A 510 2.79 -1.04 -10.47
N MET A 511 2.59 -0.04 -11.33
CA MET A 511 1.28 0.33 -11.88
C MET A 511 1.25 0.15 -13.39
N GLU A 512 0.22 -0.54 -13.89
CA GLU A 512 -0.02 -0.74 -15.32
C GLU A 512 -1.37 -0.17 -15.70
N GLY A 513 -1.34 1.01 -16.32
CA GLY A 513 -2.52 1.72 -16.79
C GLY A 513 -3.17 0.99 -17.96
N VAL A 514 -4.49 0.89 -17.88
CA VAL A 514 -5.35 0.30 -18.89
C VAL A 514 -6.57 1.19 -19.08
N SER A 515 -7.12 1.25 -20.28
CA SER A 515 -8.42 1.90 -20.47
C SER A 515 -9.53 0.87 -20.27
N THR A 516 -10.32 1.03 -19.20
CA THR A 516 -11.49 0.22 -18.89
C THR A 516 -12.78 0.92 -19.27
N GLU A 517 -12.75 2.24 -19.48
CA GLU A 517 -13.94 3.07 -19.76
C GLU A 517 -15.03 2.79 -18.70
N SER A 518 -16.32 2.87 -19.05
CA SER A 518 -17.43 2.59 -18.13
C SER A 518 -17.79 1.10 -17.98
N ARG A 519 -16.91 0.18 -18.43
CA ARG A 519 -17.24 -1.27 -18.54
C ARG A 519 -17.23 -2.01 -17.20
N ARG A 520 -16.50 -1.53 -16.20
CA ARG A 520 -16.38 -2.21 -14.90
C ARG A 520 -17.37 -1.72 -13.85
N TYR A 521 -17.49 -0.41 -13.71
CA TYR A 521 -18.32 0.22 -12.68
C TYR A 521 -19.36 1.16 -13.29
N PHE A 522 -20.35 1.59 -12.48
CA PHE A 522 -21.43 2.45 -12.97
C PHE A 522 -21.10 3.95 -12.87
N GLU A 523 -20.21 4.35 -11.97
CA GLU A 523 -19.82 5.76 -11.82
C GLU A 523 -19.00 6.19 -13.04
N SER A 524 -19.62 6.90 -13.98
CA SER A 524 -18.96 7.41 -15.19
C SER A 524 -18.30 8.78 -15.00
N TRP A 525 -17.98 9.15 -13.74
CA TRP A 525 -17.42 10.44 -13.37
C TRP A 525 -16.34 10.23 -12.29
N GLY A 526 -15.33 11.09 -12.27
CA GLY A 526 -14.22 11.03 -11.31
C GLY A 526 -12.98 10.30 -11.86
N ASP A 527 -12.23 9.65 -10.97
CA ASP A 527 -10.95 8.97 -11.22
C ASP A 527 -11.11 7.63 -11.99
N MET A 528 -11.78 7.67 -13.14
CA MET A 528 -11.82 6.52 -14.04
C MET A 528 -10.44 6.28 -14.65
N ASP A 529 -10.06 5.01 -14.79
CA ASP A 529 -8.77 4.58 -15.33
C ASP A 529 -7.59 5.29 -14.63
N SER A 530 -7.66 5.36 -13.30
CA SER A 530 -6.71 6.09 -12.46
C SER A 530 -5.89 5.15 -11.58
N LEU A 531 -4.56 5.28 -11.57
CA LEU A 531 -3.69 4.52 -10.67
C LEU A 531 -2.82 5.45 -9.83
N ASN A 532 -2.79 5.21 -8.52
CA ASN A 532 -2.08 6.03 -7.56
C ASN A 532 -1.12 5.14 -6.73
N GLY A 533 0.14 5.57 -6.57
CA GLY A 533 1.06 4.92 -5.63
C GLY A 533 0.61 5.20 -4.20
N PHE A 534 0.98 6.36 -3.67
CA PHE A 534 0.61 6.76 -2.31
C PHE A 534 -0.37 7.91 -2.30
N ARG A 535 -1.34 7.85 -1.39
CA ARG A 535 -2.40 8.85 -1.32
C ARG A 535 -2.59 9.35 0.11
N ILE A 536 -2.71 10.66 0.24
CA ILE A 536 -3.40 11.30 1.36
C ILE A 536 -4.66 11.96 0.79
N THR A 537 -5.76 11.96 1.55
CA THR A 537 -6.97 12.65 1.13
C THR A 537 -7.71 13.19 2.32
N ASN A 538 -8.04 14.47 2.27
CA ASN A 538 -9.03 15.10 3.12
C ASN A 538 -10.26 15.44 2.26
N TYR A 539 -11.43 14.90 2.63
CA TYR A 539 -12.65 15.13 1.85
C TYR A 539 -13.30 16.47 2.20
N GLY A 540 -14.03 17.06 1.24
CA GLY A 540 -14.76 18.31 1.46
C GLY A 540 -13.82 19.51 1.68
N GLY A 541 -14.12 20.34 2.68
CA GLY A 541 -13.31 21.50 3.05
C GLY A 541 -12.01 21.17 3.81
N GLY A 542 -11.70 19.87 3.99
CA GLY A 542 -10.56 19.41 4.77
C GLY A 542 -10.84 19.38 6.27
N GLY A 543 -9.77 19.40 7.08
CA GLY A 543 -9.88 19.54 8.53
C GLY A 543 -9.79 18.25 9.34
N GLN A 544 -9.60 17.09 8.70
CA GLN A 544 -9.28 15.87 9.47
C GLN A 544 -7.78 15.85 9.73
N VAL A 545 -7.42 15.82 11.01
CA VAL A 545 -6.03 15.87 11.47
C VAL A 545 -5.25 14.71 10.87
N ARG A 546 -4.13 15.05 10.23
CA ARG A 546 -3.07 14.10 9.90
C ARG A 546 -1.74 14.66 10.33
N HIS A 547 -0.92 13.84 10.98
CA HIS A 547 0.32 14.30 11.54
C HIS A 547 1.38 13.20 11.45
N ASN A 548 2.61 13.61 11.15
CA ASN A 548 3.77 12.74 11.10
C ASN A 548 3.56 11.54 10.16
N LEU A 549 3.39 11.83 8.86
CA LEU A 549 3.25 10.81 7.82
C LEU A 549 4.53 10.76 6.97
N ALA A 550 5.26 9.65 7.06
CA ALA A 550 6.54 9.46 6.39
C ALA A 550 6.47 8.42 5.27
N TYR A 551 7.00 8.75 4.09
CA TYR A 551 7.08 7.88 2.91
C TYR A 551 8.54 7.78 2.45
N ARG A 552 9.26 6.70 2.76
CA ARG A 552 10.73 6.64 2.61
C ARG A 552 11.25 5.47 1.78
N ASP A 553 12.28 5.72 0.97
CA ASP A 553 13.04 4.67 0.27
C ASP A 553 12.18 3.71 -0.59
N ASN A 554 11.02 4.18 -1.06
CA ASN A 554 10.11 3.39 -1.88
C ASN A 554 10.51 3.49 -3.36
N LEU A 555 10.18 2.43 -4.09
CA LEU A 555 10.23 2.40 -5.55
C LEU A 555 8.80 2.39 -6.09
N ILE A 556 8.45 3.42 -6.86
CA ILE A 556 7.17 3.47 -7.57
C ILE A 556 7.46 3.57 -9.06
N VAL A 557 6.96 2.60 -9.84
CA VAL A 557 7.02 2.64 -11.30
C VAL A 557 5.62 2.56 -11.90
N GLY A 558 5.39 3.29 -12.98
CA GLY A 558 4.09 3.36 -13.62
C GLY A 558 4.16 3.52 -15.12
N ARG A 559 3.31 2.76 -15.84
CA ARG A 559 3.11 2.89 -17.29
C ARG A 559 1.66 3.21 -17.60
N ALA A 560 1.37 4.48 -17.82
CA ALA A 560 0.06 5.01 -18.17
C ALA A 560 -0.22 4.91 -19.67
N ARG A 561 -1.49 4.70 -20.05
CA ARG A 561 -1.94 4.50 -21.44
C ARG A 561 -3.39 4.93 -21.61
N GLY A 562 -3.82 5.17 -22.85
CA GLY A 562 -5.21 5.33 -23.24
C GLY A 562 -5.90 6.56 -22.68
N GLY A 563 -5.15 7.60 -22.29
CA GLY A 563 -5.70 8.79 -21.64
C GLY A 563 -6.00 8.61 -20.14
N GLY A 564 -5.60 7.49 -19.55
CA GLY A 564 -5.76 7.23 -18.12
C GLY A 564 -4.91 8.15 -17.24
N ILE A 565 -5.26 8.22 -15.95
CA ILE A 565 -4.57 9.05 -14.97
C ILE A 565 -3.58 8.20 -14.18
N MET A 566 -2.37 8.71 -13.95
CA MET A 566 -1.39 8.01 -13.14
C MET A 566 -0.58 8.94 -12.24
N ARG A 567 -0.58 8.65 -10.94
CA ARG A 567 0.07 9.48 -9.92
C ARG A 567 1.03 8.62 -9.13
N GLY A 568 2.32 8.96 -9.12
CA GLY A 568 3.25 8.31 -8.18
C GLY A 568 2.83 8.60 -6.75
N THR A 569 2.66 9.88 -6.43
CA THR A 569 2.02 10.33 -5.20
C THR A 569 0.85 11.28 -5.46
N GLU A 570 -0.14 11.19 -4.58
CA GLU A 570 -1.30 12.07 -4.48
C GLU A 570 -1.39 12.53 -3.02
N LEU A 571 -0.44 13.35 -2.58
CA LEU A 571 -0.37 13.83 -1.19
C LEU A 571 -1.13 15.14 -1.05
N PHE A 572 -2.02 15.17 -0.06
CA PHE A 572 -2.92 16.25 0.24
C PHE A 572 -2.28 17.19 1.27
N SER A 573 -2.32 18.49 1.03
CA SER A 573 -1.98 19.52 2.01
C SER A 573 -3.22 20.28 2.47
N ASP A 574 -3.35 20.46 3.78
CA ASP A 574 -4.25 21.45 4.37
C ASP A 574 -3.76 21.93 5.75
N ALA A 575 -4.50 22.85 6.39
CA ALA A 575 -4.14 23.42 7.68
C ALA A 575 -4.15 22.42 8.86
N THR A 576 -4.62 21.19 8.63
CA THR A 576 -4.67 20.09 9.63
C THR A 576 -3.78 18.91 9.26
N ILE A 577 -3.04 19.00 8.15
CA ILE A 577 -2.07 18.01 7.72
C ILE A 577 -0.68 18.58 7.96
N THR A 578 0.04 18.01 8.93
CA THR A 578 1.34 18.49 9.40
C THR A 578 2.41 17.40 9.34
N GLU A 579 3.67 17.78 9.29
CA GLU A 579 4.83 16.86 9.28
C GLU A 579 4.69 15.72 8.26
N THR A 580 4.36 16.06 7.00
CA THR A 580 4.30 15.06 5.91
C THR A 580 5.59 15.06 5.12
N HIS A 581 6.29 13.93 5.13
CA HIS A 581 7.61 13.74 4.56
C HIS A 581 7.62 12.62 3.52
N CYS A 582 8.13 12.89 2.33
CA CYS A 582 8.34 11.93 1.27
C CYS A 582 9.83 11.96 0.92
N ASP A 583 10.61 10.98 1.39
CA ASP A 583 12.06 11.07 1.42
C ASP A 583 12.73 9.94 0.63
N SER A 584 13.77 10.25 -0.14
CA SER A 584 14.66 9.25 -0.78
C SER A 584 13.94 8.23 -1.69
N ASN A 585 12.79 8.59 -2.27
CA ASN A 585 12.05 7.68 -3.15
C ASN A 585 12.53 7.81 -4.60
N LEU A 586 12.45 6.69 -5.34
CA LEU A 586 12.55 6.67 -6.79
C LEU A 586 11.15 6.51 -7.38
N ILE A 587 10.68 7.50 -8.11
CA ILE A 587 9.33 7.53 -8.68
C ILE A 587 9.42 7.76 -10.20
N ASP A 588 9.09 6.73 -10.99
CA ASP A 588 9.16 6.74 -12.45
C ASP A 588 7.77 6.51 -13.06
N ILE A 589 7.14 7.55 -13.58
CA ILE A 589 5.80 7.50 -14.15
C ILE A 589 5.86 7.92 -15.61
N ARG A 590 5.46 7.02 -16.52
CA ARG A 590 5.56 7.25 -17.98
C ARG A 590 4.22 7.04 -18.68
N ALA A 591 3.93 7.86 -19.66
CA ALA A 591 2.93 7.58 -20.69
C ALA A 591 3.53 6.72 -21.80
N LEU A 592 2.84 5.70 -22.30
CA LEU A 592 3.30 4.92 -23.46
C LEU A 592 2.61 5.31 -24.78
N ASP A 593 1.80 6.38 -24.76
CA ASP A 593 1.15 6.94 -25.93
C ASP A 593 1.04 8.46 -25.79
N GLU A 594 0.77 9.15 -26.90
CA GLU A 594 0.72 10.62 -26.96
C GLU A 594 -0.57 11.21 -26.36
N VAL A 595 -1.60 10.38 -26.15
CA VAL A 595 -2.90 10.85 -25.65
C VAL A 595 -2.94 10.93 -24.13
N THR A 596 -2.02 10.24 -23.44
CA THR A 596 -1.96 10.19 -21.99
C THR A 596 -1.15 11.36 -21.45
N LEU A 597 -1.86 12.41 -21.01
CA LEU A 597 -1.26 13.66 -20.51
C LEU A 597 -1.33 13.83 -18.98
N ASP A 598 -2.06 12.95 -18.30
CA ASP A 598 -2.35 13.06 -16.86
C ASP A 598 -1.55 12.02 -16.07
N ALA A 599 -0.23 12.01 -16.30
CA ALA A 599 0.71 11.10 -15.69
C ALA A 599 1.92 11.86 -15.10
N ALA A 600 2.17 11.72 -13.80
CA ALA A 600 3.30 12.37 -13.13
C ALA A 600 3.79 11.60 -11.88
N PRO A 601 5.09 11.65 -11.56
CA PRO A 601 5.63 11.17 -10.29
C PRO A 601 4.97 11.81 -9.08
N VAL A 602 4.76 13.12 -9.10
CA VAL A 602 4.12 13.85 -8.01
C VAL A 602 2.91 14.62 -8.53
N VAL A 603 1.76 14.44 -7.88
CA VAL A 603 0.57 15.28 -8.07
C VAL A 603 0.18 15.89 -6.73
N THR A 604 0.20 17.21 -6.64
CA THR A 604 -0.16 17.92 -5.41
C THR A 604 -1.67 18.00 -5.25
N GLN A 605 -2.17 17.71 -4.05
CA GLN A 605 -3.59 17.80 -3.70
C GLN A 605 -3.78 18.69 -2.47
N GLY A 606 -4.98 19.23 -2.27
CA GLY A 606 -5.22 20.15 -1.17
C GLY A 606 -6.58 20.85 -1.23
N VAL A 607 -6.91 21.58 -0.17
CA VAL A 607 -8.13 22.40 -0.10
C VAL A 607 -7.87 23.86 -0.45
N HIS A 608 -8.93 24.55 -0.86
CA HIS A 608 -8.85 25.94 -1.27
C HIS A 608 -8.85 26.93 -0.09
N ASP A 609 -9.69 26.68 0.91
CA ASP A 609 -10.15 27.73 1.82
C ASP A 609 -9.15 28.08 2.94
N THR A 610 -8.17 27.22 3.21
CA THR A 610 -7.23 27.35 4.35
C THR A 610 -5.76 27.47 3.94
N ARG A 611 -5.47 27.73 2.67
CA ARG A 611 -4.11 27.73 2.09
C ARG A 611 -3.06 28.54 2.86
N PRO A 612 -3.36 29.74 3.37
CA PRO A 612 -2.38 30.53 4.12
C PRO A 612 -1.88 29.84 5.39
N ASP A 613 -2.62 28.83 5.88
CA ASP A 613 -2.33 28.11 7.12
C ASP A 613 -1.78 26.69 6.84
N HIS A 614 -1.60 26.29 5.57
CA HIS A 614 -1.05 24.97 5.24
C HIS A 614 0.42 24.89 5.66
N GLU A 615 0.80 23.81 6.34
CA GLU A 615 2.20 23.44 6.48
C GLU A 615 2.69 22.85 5.15
N PRO A 616 3.98 23.02 4.79
CA PRO A 616 4.51 22.34 3.63
C PRO A 616 4.43 20.82 3.71
N THR A 617 4.07 20.19 2.60
CA THR A 617 4.42 18.77 2.36
C THR A 617 5.84 18.71 1.80
N TYR A 618 6.73 17.97 2.44
CA TYR A 618 8.14 17.89 2.09
C TYR A 618 8.45 16.70 1.19
N TYR A 619 9.21 16.95 0.13
CA TYR A 619 9.77 15.95 -0.78
C TYR A 619 11.29 16.06 -0.76
N ILE A 620 11.98 15.19 -0.01
CA ILE A 620 13.42 15.31 0.26
C ILE A 620 14.18 14.22 -0.50
N ASP A 621 15.26 14.58 -1.19
CA ASP A 621 16.18 13.62 -1.85
C ASP A 621 15.50 12.63 -2.83
N ASN A 622 14.34 12.99 -3.39
CA ASN A 622 13.63 12.12 -4.32
C ASN A 622 14.21 12.20 -5.73
N HIS A 623 14.24 11.06 -6.42
CA HIS A 623 14.52 10.97 -7.84
C HIS A 623 13.21 10.75 -8.61
N LEU A 624 12.79 11.78 -9.34
CA LEU A 624 11.54 11.84 -10.07
C LEU A 624 11.82 11.72 -11.57
N ARG A 625 11.18 10.75 -12.23
CA ARG A 625 11.40 10.43 -13.64
C ARG A 625 10.08 10.40 -14.40
N SER A 626 10.01 11.06 -15.55
CA SER A 626 8.84 10.99 -16.41
C SER A 626 9.15 11.39 -17.85
N ASN A 627 8.30 10.95 -18.77
CA ASN A 627 8.28 11.44 -20.14
C ASN A 627 7.20 12.49 -20.40
N VAL A 628 6.26 12.76 -19.48
CA VAL A 628 5.19 13.75 -19.68
C VAL A 628 5.30 14.91 -18.70
N ALA A 629 5.35 14.65 -17.40
CA ALA A 629 5.48 15.67 -16.37
C ALA A 629 6.18 15.14 -15.12
N LEU A 630 7.03 15.95 -14.49
CA LEU A 630 7.75 15.53 -13.28
C LEU A 630 6.99 15.89 -12.01
N VAL A 631 6.40 17.09 -11.99
CA VAL A 631 5.45 17.50 -10.95
C VAL A 631 4.23 18.12 -11.60
N ARG A 632 3.06 17.68 -11.15
CA ARG A 632 1.79 18.30 -11.48
C ARG A 632 1.24 19.01 -10.24
N PHE A 633 1.14 20.32 -10.31
CA PHE A 633 0.53 21.14 -9.27
C PHE A 633 -1.00 21.14 -9.44
N GLY A 634 -1.63 20.09 -8.92
CA GLY A 634 -3.05 19.79 -9.08
C GLY A 634 -3.43 19.03 -10.35
N ASP A 635 -4.69 18.58 -10.39
CA ASP A 635 -5.34 17.95 -11.54
C ASP A 635 -6.88 18.07 -11.43
N SER A 636 -7.64 17.25 -12.17
CA SER A 636 -9.10 17.24 -12.09
C SER A 636 -9.67 16.86 -10.72
N TYR A 637 -8.91 16.17 -9.86
CA TYR A 637 -9.37 15.71 -8.56
C TYR A 637 -9.24 16.80 -7.49
N GLY A 638 -8.15 17.58 -7.52
CA GLY A 638 -7.92 18.67 -6.57
C GLY A 638 -6.55 19.32 -6.77
N ARG A 639 -6.12 20.15 -5.81
CA ARG A 639 -4.90 20.96 -5.96
C ARG A 639 -4.29 21.38 -4.63
N GLY A 640 -3.00 21.07 -4.47
CA GLY A 640 -2.22 21.44 -3.29
C GLY A 640 -1.58 22.82 -3.38
N ASN A 641 -1.23 23.36 -2.22
CA ASN A 641 -0.37 24.54 -2.07
C ASN A 641 0.75 24.17 -1.10
N ARG A 642 1.84 24.93 -1.09
CA ARG A 642 2.96 24.69 -0.16
C ARG A 642 3.49 23.26 -0.23
N HIS A 643 4.05 22.91 -1.37
CA HIS A 643 4.83 21.68 -1.49
C HIS A 643 6.28 22.08 -1.69
N THR A 644 7.15 21.58 -0.82
CA THR A 644 8.57 21.93 -0.78
C THR A 644 9.39 20.73 -1.20
N PHE A 645 10.24 20.91 -2.21
CA PHE A 645 11.12 19.89 -2.73
C PHE A 645 12.55 20.25 -2.35
N ILE A 646 13.27 19.37 -1.65
CA ILE A 646 14.61 19.62 -1.14
C ILE A 646 15.57 18.62 -1.77
N ASN A 647 16.58 19.12 -2.46
CA ASN A 647 17.53 18.32 -3.24
C ASN A 647 16.86 17.30 -4.19
N PRO A 648 15.80 17.68 -4.94
CA PRO A 648 15.17 16.74 -5.86
C PRO A 648 16.05 16.53 -7.10
N ARG A 649 16.03 15.30 -7.63
CA ARG A 649 16.55 15.00 -8.96
C ARG A 649 15.39 14.82 -9.95
N PHE A 650 15.31 15.71 -10.91
CA PHE A 650 14.28 15.78 -11.95
C PHE A 650 14.84 15.28 -13.29
N GLU A 651 14.42 14.10 -13.75
CA GLU A 651 14.92 13.49 -14.98
C GLU A 651 13.81 13.31 -16.02
N LYS A 652 13.89 14.05 -17.12
CA LYS A 652 13.10 13.73 -18.31
C LYS A 652 13.64 12.44 -18.94
N VAL A 653 12.76 11.47 -19.15
CA VAL A 653 13.05 10.24 -19.89
C VAL A 653 12.15 10.18 -21.13
N GLY A 654 12.63 9.66 -22.26
CA GLY A 654 11.83 9.60 -23.49
C GLY A 654 11.54 10.96 -24.15
N ASP A 655 10.65 10.96 -25.13
CA ASP A 655 10.50 12.04 -26.13
C ASP A 655 9.04 12.49 -26.35
N HIS A 656 8.17 12.31 -25.36
CA HIS A 656 6.77 12.75 -25.48
C HIS A 656 6.69 14.24 -25.88
N PRO A 657 5.91 14.59 -26.92
CA PRO A 657 5.95 15.94 -27.51
C PRO A 657 5.40 17.02 -26.58
N GLU A 658 4.44 16.68 -25.72
CA GLU A 658 3.82 17.60 -24.75
C GLU A 658 4.53 17.67 -23.41
N PHE A 659 5.76 17.13 -23.29
CA PHE A 659 6.50 17.19 -22.03
C PHE A 659 6.58 18.62 -21.48
N ALA A 660 6.41 18.73 -20.16
CA ALA A 660 6.78 19.90 -19.38
C ALA A 660 7.34 19.42 -18.04
N THR A 661 8.42 20.04 -17.55
CA THR A 661 8.97 19.73 -16.23
C THR A 661 7.89 19.94 -15.15
N PHE A 662 7.17 21.04 -15.24
CA PHE A 662 6.09 21.39 -14.32
C PHE A 662 4.77 21.64 -15.06
N ILE A 663 3.67 21.10 -14.55
CA ILE A 663 2.32 21.42 -15.05
C ILE A 663 1.47 21.96 -13.91
N PHE A 664 0.86 23.12 -14.11
CA PHE A 664 -0.17 23.65 -13.21
C PHE A 664 -1.56 23.39 -13.77
N ASP A 665 -2.41 22.72 -13.00
CA ASP A 665 -3.73 22.26 -13.43
C ASP A 665 -4.77 22.38 -12.28
N GLY A 666 -5.98 21.89 -12.50
CA GLY A 666 -7.06 21.81 -11.52
C GLY A 666 -7.97 23.03 -11.43
N GLY A 667 -7.72 24.09 -12.20
CA GLY A 667 -8.63 25.22 -12.48
C GLY A 667 -8.55 26.43 -11.56
N TYR A 668 -7.73 26.38 -10.52
CA TYR A 668 -7.65 27.42 -9.49
C TYR A 668 -6.19 27.80 -9.25
N GLU A 669 -5.95 28.82 -8.43
CA GLU A 669 -4.60 29.19 -8.01
C GLU A 669 -3.97 28.08 -7.16
N SER A 670 -2.67 27.87 -7.38
CA SER A 670 -1.80 26.91 -6.70
C SER A 670 -0.44 27.59 -6.55
N TYR A 671 0.01 27.79 -5.32
CA TYR A 671 1.11 28.71 -5.02
C TYR A 671 1.91 28.30 -3.77
N ASP A 672 2.95 29.08 -3.47
CA ASP A 672 3.92 28.83 -2.38
C ASP A 672 4.65 27.48 -2.51
N HIS A 673 4.78 26.95 -3.73
CA HIS A 673 5.66 25.79 -3.96
C HIS A 673 7.12 26.26 -3.96
N LEU A 674 8.01 25.47 -3.37
CA LEU A 674 9.43 25.83 -3.24
C LEU A 674 10.31 24.66 -3.69
N LEU A 675 11.27 24.95 -4.57
CA LEU A 675 12.29 24.01 -5.03
C LEU A 675 13.63 24.45 -4.45
N ILE A 676 14.23 23.65 -3.57
CA ILE A 676 15.53 23.92 -2.94
C ILE A 676 16.56 22.96 -3.51
N ASP A 677 17.65 23.50 -4.04
CA ASP A 677 18.75 22.73 -4.64
C ASP A 677 18.34 21.69 -5.71
N PRO A 678 17.45 22.03 -6.67
CA PRO A 678 17.03 21.07 -7.67
C PRO A 678 18.15 20.72 -8.67
N VAL A 679 18.21 19.45 -9.05
CA VAL A 679 19.03 18.94 -10.16
C VAL A 679 18.13 18.56 -11.32
N PHE A 680 18.43 19.06 -12.52
CA PHE A 680 17.65 18.78 -13.73
C PHE A 680 18.47 17.99 -14.76
N GLU A 681 17.86 16.96 -15.34
CA GLU A 681 18.51 16.03 -16.26
C GLU A 681 17.60 15.64 -17.43
N GLY A 682 18.20 15.11 -18.50
CA GLY A 682 17.47 14.55 -19.65
C GLY A 682 16.69 15.58 -20.48
N GLY A 683 16.91 16.87 -20.24
CA GLY A 683 16.16 17.97 -20.87
C GLY A 683 15.03 18.54 -20.01
N ALA A 684 14.90 18.11 -18.74
CA ALA A 684 14.13 18.85 -17.76
C ALA A 684 14.77 20.23 -17.51
N ALA A 685 13.96 21.23 -17.18
CA ALA A 685 14.42 22.59 -16.95
C ALA A 685 13.53 23.31 -15.93
N VAL A 686 14.15 24.20 -15.14
CA VAL A 686 13.50 24.93 -14.05
C VAL A 686 12.32 25.81 -14.50
N ASP A 687 12.36 26.28 -15.74
CA ASP A 687 11.40 27.20 -16.34
C ASP A 687 10.53 26.57 -17.45
N ASP A 688 10.64 25.25 -17.62
CA ASP A 688 9.77 24.48 -18.50
C ASP A 688 8.45 24.16 -17.80
N VAL A 689 7.53 25.11 -17.89
CA VAL A 689 6.23 25.09 -17.21
C VAL A 689 5.06 25.19 -18.20
N TRP A 690 4.03 24.39 -17.94
CA TRP A 690 2.74 24.48 -18.62
C TRP A 690 1.63 24.88 -17.65
N TRP A 691 1.15 26.12 -17.77
CA TRP A 691 0.01 26.67 -17.01
C TRP A 691 -1.32 26.20 -17.59
N ARG A 692 -1.52 24.88 -17.71
CA ARG A 692 -2.59 24.24 -18.49
C ARG A 692 -4.00 24.72 -18.13
N ARG A 693 -4.36 24.64 -16.85
CA ARG A 693 -5.69 25.03 -16.36
C ARG A 693 -5.53 25.47 -14.92
N THR A 694 -5.09 26.71 -14.75
CA THR A 694 -4.78 27.29 -13.44
C THR A 694 -5.09 28.79 -13.44
N SER A 695 -5.06 29.40 -12.25
CA SER A 695 -5.24 30.84 -12.11
C SER A 695 -3.97 31.61 -12.48
N LYS A 696 -4.15 32.86 -12.91
CA LYS A 696 -3.06 33.82 -13.09
C LYS A 696 -2.25 34.08 -11.82
N ARG A 697 -2.78 33.75 -10.64
CA ARG A 697 -2.11 33.92 -9.33
C ARG A 697 -1.19 32.78 -8.92
N SER A 698 -1.11 31.70 -9.71
CA SER A 698 -0.23 30.56 -9.40
C SER A 698 1.25 30.93 -9.55
N TYR A 699 2.11 30.33 -8.72
CA TYR A 699 3.56 30.50 -8.81
C TYR A 699 4.32 29.40 -8.05
N TYR A 700 5.61 29.34 -8.28
CA TYR A 700 6.58 28.59 -7.48
C TYR A 700 7.90 29.36 -7.39
N SER A 701 8.64 29.14 -6.31
CA SER A 701 9.96 29.71 -6.09
C SER A 701 11.04 28.64 -6.21
N VAL A 702 12.25 29.10 -6.56
CA VAL A 702 13.46 28.30 -6.65
C VAL A 702 14.50 28.93 -5.74
N ALA A 703 15.14 28.11 -4.91
CA ALA A 703 16.15 28.53 -3.96
C ALA A 703 17.34 27.58 -3.98
N TYR A 704 18.48 28.07 -3.48
CA TYR A 704 19.69 27.29 -3.35
C TYR A 704 20.36 27.53 -2.00
N THR A 705 21.04 26.51 -1.50
CA THR A 705 21.83 26.59 -0.27
C THR A 705 23.13 27.35 -0.53
N LEU A 706 23.35 28.38 0.28
CA LEU A 706 24.62 29.09 0.42
C LEU A 706 25.30 28.62 1.71
N SER A 707 26.47 27.99 1.58
CA SER A 707 27.36 27.73 2.72
C SER A 707 28.32 28.91 2.88
N VAL A 708 28.31 29.55 4.05
CA VAL A 708 29.18 30.67 4.42
C VAL A 708 30.22 30.16 5.40
N GLU A 709 31.49 30.44 5.14
CA GLU A 709 32.60 30.14 6.05
C GLU A 709 33.35 31.42 6.44
N GLY A 710 33.78 31.51 7.70
CA GLY A 710 34.53 32.64 8.26
C GLY A 710 34.86 32.45 9.74
N ASP A 711 35.17 33.52 10.46
CA ASP A 711 35.47 33.45 11.90
C ASP A 711 34.22 33.09 12.74
N ALA A 712 34.36 32.10 13.63
CA ALA A 712 33.28 31.66 14.52
C ALA A 712 32.62 32.82 15.30
N GLY A 713 31.29 32.81 15.37
CA GLY A 713 30.50 33.87 16.00
C GLY A 713 30.39 35.18 15.22
N SER A 714 30.95 35.27 14.00
CA SER A 714 30.81 36.47 13.17
C SER A 714 29.35 36.70 12.77
N PRO A 715 28.83 37.93 12.88
CA PRO A 715 27.47 38.23 12.46
C PRO A 715 27.34 38.18 10.94
N VAL A 716 26.27 37.53 10.48
CA VAL A 716 25.92 37.39 9.07
C VAL A 716 24.63 38.15 8.78
N GLN A 717 24.65 38.98 7.74
CA GLN A 717 23.48 39.68 7.21
C GLN A 717 23.41 39.47 5.70
N ILE A 718 22.25 39.07 5.19
CA ILE A 718 22.05 38.83 3.76
C ILE A 718 20.86 39.66 3.30
N ASP A 719 21.12 40.57 2.36
CA ASP A 719 20.09 41.34 1.66
C ASP A 719 19.90 40.78 0.25
N ASP A 720 18.70 40.77 -0.28
CA ASP A 720 18.41 40.37 -1.67
C ASP A 720 18.75 41.47 -2.70
N VAL A 721 18.42 41.25 -3.96
CA VAL A 721 18.71 42.18 -5.06
C VAL A 721 17.97 43.53 -4.93
N ASP A 722 16.82 43.54 -4.24
CA ASP A 722 16.04 44.75 -3.97
C ASP A 722 16.46 45.45 -2.66
N GLY A 723 17.40 44.83 -1.93
CA GLY A 723 17.93 45.33 -0.66
C GLY A 723 17.07 44.97 0.54
N GLU A 724 16.13 44.03 0.40
CA GLU A 724 15.36 43.48 1.51
C GLU A 724 16.21 42.50 2.31
N ARG A 725 16.13 42.59 3.65
CA ARG A 725 16.83 41.68 4.56
C ARG A 725 16.16 40.31 4.52
N VAL A 726 16.82 39.32 3.93
CA VAL A 726 16.30 37.94 3.82
C VAL A 726 16.88 36.98 4.86
N PHE A 727 18.03 37.31 5.46
CA PHE A 727 18.59 36.52 6.56
C PHE A 727 19.44 37.37 7.52
N GLU A 728 19.36 37.07 8.82
CA GLU A 728 20.23 37.62 9.86
C GLU A 728 20.56 36.53 10.90
N GLY A 729 21.85 36.35 11.18
CA GLY A 729 22.33 35.29 12.07
C GLY A 729 23.81 35.45 12.41
N GLN A 730 24.46 34.37 12.82
CA GLN A 730 25.90 34.32 13.10
C GLN A 730 26.48 32.99 12.62
N LEU A 731 27.78 32.96 12.34
CA LEU A 731 28.51 31.72 12.11
C LEU A 731 28.60 30.90 13.40
N ASP A 732 28.50 29.57 13.29
CA ASP A 732 28.59 28.64 14.41
C ASP A 732 30.02 28.57 15.01
N ASP A 733 30.21 27.72 16.02
CA ASP A 733 31.51 27.50 16.68
C ASP A 733 32.60 26.96 15.72
N GLY A 734 32.19 26.38 14.60
CA GLY A 734 33.05 25.91 13.51
C GLY A 734 33.31 26.97 12.44
N GLY A 735 32.75 28.18 12.57
CA GLY A 735 32.88 29.24 11.58
C GLY A 735 32.01 29.02 10.35
N ARG A 736 30.89 28.30 10.47
CA ARG A 736 30.02 27.91 9.35
C ARG A 736 28.58 28.36 9.53
N LEU A 737 27.90 28.53 8.41
CA LEU A 737 26.47 28.77 8.33
C LEU A 737 25.95 28.26 6.98
N GLU A 738 24.80 27.59 6.98
CA GLU A 738 24.06 27.28 5.75
C GLU A 738 22.74 28.05 5.74
N VAL A 739 22.47 28.75 4.63
CA VAL A 739 21.23 29.51 4.43
C VAL A 739 20.65 29.17 3.08
N VAL A 740 19.35 28.87 3.04
CA VAL A 740 18.61 28.75 1.78
C VAL A 740 18.20 30.14 1.32
N LEU A 741 18.61 30.52 0.10
CA LEU A 741 18.32 31.82 -0.48
C LEU A 741 17.56 31.67 -1.80
N GLU A 742 16.46 32.41 -1.96
CA GLU A 742 15.67 32.36 -3.19
C GLU A 742 16.46 32.92 -4.38
N GLN A 743 16.55 32.16 -5.47
CA GLN A 743 17.05 32.66 -6.74
C GLN A 743 15.97 33.49 -7.45
N MET A 744 14.77 32.92 -7.55
CA MET A 744 13.70 33.49 -8.36
C MET A 744 12.32 32.93 -8.01
N THR A 745 11.29 33.71 -8.37
CA THR A 745 9.89 33.26 -8.46
C THR A 745 9.45 33.18 -9.91
N ILE A 746 8.85 32.06 -10.31
CA ILE A 746 8.30 31.84 -11.65
C ILE A 746 6.77 31.85 -11.57
N ARG A 747 6.15 32.66 -12.45
CA ARG A 747 4.70 32.86 -12.48
C ARG A 747 4.21 33.14 -13.91
N PRO A 748 2.91 33.00 -14.21
CA PRO A 748 2.37 33.28 -15.54
C PRO A 748 2.78 34.67 -16.07
N ALA A 749 2.93 34.81 -17.39
CA ALA A 749 3.25 36.09 -18.02
C ALA A 749 2.17 37.17 -17.74
N GLU A 750 0.93 36.72 -17.51
CA GLU A 750 -0.23 37.56 -17.20
C GLU A 750 -0.42 37.84 -15.70
N TRP A 751 0.49 37.40 -14.84
CA TRP A 751 0.40 37.65 -13.40
C TRP A 751 0.63 39.13 -13.11
N GLU A 752 -0.28 39.72 -12.32
CA GLU A 752 -0.18 41.07 -11.73
C GLU A 752 -0.83 41.04 -10.33
N GLU A 753 -0.55 42.04 -9.49
CA GLU A 753 -1.14 42.13 -8.17
C GLU A 753 -2.67 42.27 -8.28
N GLY A 754 -3.41 41.40 -7.57
CA GLY A 754 -4.87 41.35 -7.66
C GLY A 754 -5.43 40.70 -8.93
N ALA A 755 -4.59 40.16 -9.81
CA ALA A 755 -5.03 39.41 -11.00
C ALA A 755 -5.97 38.28 -10.60
N GLY A 756 -7.01 38.03 -11.39
CA GLY A 756 -7.89 36.88 -11.22
C GLY A 756 -8.18 36.19 -12.55
N GLY A 757 -8.74 34.99 -12.47
CA GLY A 757 -9.15 34.21 -13.64
C GLY A 757 -8.04 33.33 -14.21
N ALA A 758 -8.38 32.62 -15.29
CA ALA A 758 -7.54 31.61 -15.90
C ALA A 758 -6.39 32.22 -16.73
N VAL A 759 -5.26 31.51 -16.78
CA VAL A 759 -4.14 31.82 -17.68
C VAL A 759 -4.56 31.58 -19.13
N GLY A 760 -4.30 32.54 -20.02
CA GLY A 760 -4.49 32.43 -21.47
C GLY A 760 -3.19 32.09 -22.22
N GLN A 761 -2.05 32.63 -21.79
CA GLN A 761 -0.73 32.33 -22.35
C GLN A 761 -0.07 31.16 -21.63
N VAL A 762 -0.56 29.95 -21.90
CA VAL A 762 -0.29 28.77 -21.05
C VAL A 762 1.16 28.26 -21.04
N ARG A 763 2.03 28.73 -21.93
CA ARG A 763 3.48 28.39 -21.97
C ARG A 763 4.38 29.59 -21.68
N ASP A 764 3.83 30.80 -21.55
CA ASP A 764 4.60 32.00 -21.30
C ASP A 764 4.66 32.27 -19.79
N HIS A 765 5.80 32.74 -19.31
CA HIS A 765 6.04 33.02 -17.91
C HIS A 765 6.93 34.24 -17.74
N GLN A 766 6.91 34.81 -16.54
CA GLN A 766 7.89 35.79 -16.09
C GLN A 766 8.74 35.19 -14.97
N LYS A 767 10.00 35.64 -14.89
CA LYS A 767 10.95 35.29 -13.83
C LYS A 767 11.26 36.53 -13.04
N ILE A 768 10.94 36.51 -11.74
CA ILE A 768 11.31 37.58 -10.81
C ILE A 768 12.56 37.11 -10.09
N MET A 769 13.68 37.76 -10.36
CA MET A 769 14.96 37.39 -9.76
C MET A 769 15.08 38.04 -8.38
N HIS A 770 15.55 37.28 -7.40
CA HIS A 770 15.84 37.73 -6.03
C HIS A 770 17.36 37.83 -5.76
N THR A 771 18.16 37.61 -6.79
CA THR A 771 19.62 37.53 -6.73
C THR A 771 20.27 38.48 -7.76
N PRO A 772 21.53 38.95 -7.59
CA PRO A 772 22.51 38.61 -6.55
C PRO A 772 22.09 39.01 -5.14
N HIS A 773 22.50 38.23 -4.14
CA HIS A 773 22.38 38.58 -2.73
C HIS A 773 23.63 39.29 -2.26
N ARG A 774 23.47 40.30 -1.40
CA ARG A 774 24.56 40.98 -0.71
C ARG A 774 24.77 40.35 0.66
N VAL A 775 25.82 39.53 0.78
CA VAL A 775 26.18 38.80 1.99
C VAL A 775 27.25 39.60 2.75
N ARG A 776 26.98 39.91 4.02
CA ARG A 776 27.92 40.57 4.93
C ARG A 776 28.28 39.64 6.08
N VAL A 777 29.57 39.45 6.32
CA VAL A 777 30.11 38.73 7.48
C VAL A 777 31.06 39.66 8.23
N GLY A 778 30.67 40.12 9.43
CA GLY A 778 31.39 41.18 10.13
C GLY A 778 31.47 42.48 9.31
N GLU A 779 32.68 42.89 8.93
CA GLU A 779 32.92 44.07 8.07
C GLU A 779 33.01 43.73 6.58
N GLU A 780 33.16 42.45 6.24
CA GLU A 780 33.31 41.99 4.86
C GLU A 780 31.97 41.86 4.15
N VAL A 781 31.95 42.19 2.84
CA VAL A 781 30.73 42.14 2.02
C VAL A 781 31.06 41.51 0.66
N GLN A 782 30.25 40.55 0.22
CA GLN A 782 30.33 39.93 -1.11
C GLN A 782 28.94 39.87 -1.75
N GLU A 783 28.89 39.94 -3.08
CA GLU A 783 27.68 39.68 -3.85
C GLU A 783 27.70 38.22 -4.36
N VAL A 784 26.64 37.47 -4.09
CA VAL A 784 26.51 36.06 -4.43
C VAL A 784 25.28 35.85 -5.31
N THR A 785 25.49 35.46 -6.57
CA THR A 785 24.42 35.03 -7.47
C THR A 785 24.08 33.56 -7.23
N MET A 786 22.82 33.28 -6.90
CA MET A 786 22.34 31.91 -6.69
C MET A 786 21.82 31.34 -8.02
N ASP A 787 22.56 30.40 -8.61
CA ASP A 787 22.18 29.59 -9.77
C ASP A 787 22.48 28.09 -9.58
N SER A 788 23.03 27.76 -8.42
CA SER A 788 23.38 26.46 -7.90
C SER A 788 23.62 26.59 -6.40
N ARG A 789 23.89 25.48 -5.70
CA ARG A 789 24.58 25.55 -4.40
C ARG A 789 25.86 26.38 -4.54
N LYS A 790 26.16 27.21 -3.54
CA LYS A 790 27.35 28.07 -3.50
C LYS A 790 28.05 27.97 -2.15
N ASN A 791 29.37 28.16 -2.18
CA ASN A 791 30.18 28.37 -0.99
C ASN A 791 30.78 29.78 -1.07
N ALA A 792 30.69 30.55 0.00
CA ALA A 792 31.31 31.87 0.12
C ALA A 792 32.21 31.92 1.36
N MET A 793 33.46 32.31 1.17
CA MET A 793 34.47 32.40 2.23
C MET A 793 34.76 33.86 2.52
N PHE A 794 34.73 34.22 3.81
CA PHE A 794 34.93 35.55 4.36
C PHE A 794 36.06 35.55 5.39
#